data_AF-A0A7X5Y9K7-F1
#
_entry.id   AF-A0A7X5Y9K7-F1
#
_cell.length_a   1.000
_cell.length_b   1.000
_cell.length_c   1.000
_cell.angle_alpha   90.00
_cell.angle_beta   90.00
_cell.angle_gamma   90.00
#
_symmetry.space_group_name_H-M   'P 1'
#
loop_
_entity.id
_entity.type
_entity.pdbx_description
1 polymer ?
#
loop_
_entity_poly.entity_id
_entity_poly.type
_entity_poly.pdbx_seq_one_letter_code
_entity_poly.pdbx_strand_id
1 'polypeptide(L)'
;MRRSVVLIVLFWAMGLNALAQTQGIMFEPTRSWKKIVEKARSENKLIFVDCYADWCGPCKQLASQVFTQKEVGDVFNSHFVNVQFNVEKDADGKVNVAKWGVASLPTLVFIDPKTEQVIGKLVGAGDAAWLVNGAKAVLDPAKRLDVLATRYNAGEREPAFLLEFIKALGSAGMNAEVQQVVKEWLDGLSLDQLATPRMWPIIMQFENDPLSKTLLMVRDHIDRFYSIPLENQRAMVDATLMGAMVQTAMEFSTNPNLGIYEQDRFNAFVDYLDQAKEGPGKTMAAVWLNTSQLARQGDWKQMLEAMREVERENVFPPQLYGPYFSFFMQALTQVKEQKAAVEAGLKWLDELIMAASGEDVVSYQTRAMMYAGKAALWQALGKSAEMKKAQKEMEKYVNLLKANAGNHVNEQMSGVVPGGVSQGLGDSQASREITLNYEFRQGVPVVKVEINGHTYYFLFDTCAGITCVSDKLVNTEKLAYQQTGNTMQGMGDQVVMAEIPVLSLGGLVLKGRQAAVMSEHNPVFKHLGVDGTIGANVINEFVVTIDARNKTITLSDRVDPSISRWETLKLWNNVPLLSVKVQGKGEVHDVPALFDTGNGTGAIGLPSVEGFEQWTQAGIIGDVEEGNGFIGTMVGGMVKTDKLYRGRMTGLHLGDAVFKKMPIITGGIGYLLLCFKTTDLGVFTLDYPNGRYHFEPYVDASVWEGDSRPVMTGSDNGVLKIAAVWGKEASKRLAPRWTVIALDGKPLESMALDSPNIDEMIRERGVKTVTVRDTEGKEYEVKAEVFLPSMR
;
A
#
# COMPACT_ATOMS: atom_id res chain seq x y z
N MET A 1 35.25 -73.32 -10.32
CA MET A 1 33.85 -72.89 -10.09
C MET A 1 33.62 -72.15 -8.76
N ARG A 2 34.31 -72.47 -7.64
CA ARG A 2 34.06 -71.82 -6.34
C ARG A 2 34.55 -70.36 -6.18
N ARG A 3 35.51 -69.89 -6.97
CA ARG A 3 35.99 -68.49 -6.92
C ARG A 3 35.14 -67.51 -7.74
N SER A 4 34.43 -68.00 -8.76
CA SER A 4 33.62 -67.17 -9.66
C SER A 4 32.23 -66.83 -9.08
N VAL A 5 31.71 -67.65 -8.17
CA VAL A 5 30.39 -67.41 -7.54
C VAL A 5 30.49 -66.36 -6.41
N VAL A 6 31.63 -66.27 -5.71
CA VAL A 6 31.83 -65.28 -4.64
C VAL A 6 31.95 -63.85 -5.19
N LEU A 7 32.51 -63.67 -6.39
CA LEU A 7 32.63 -62.37 -7.05
C LEU A 7 31.29 -61.84 -7.58
N ILE A 8 30.36 -62.72 -7.97
CA ILE A 8 29.02 -62.32 -8.47
C ILE A 8 28.09 -61.92 -7.32
N VAL A 9 28.21 -62.56 -6.16
CA VAL A 9 27.43 -62.17 -4.95
C VAL A 9 27.95 -60.86 -4.34
N LEU A 10 29.26 -60.59 -4.40
CA LEU A 10 29.84 -59.30 -3.99
C LEU A 10 29.46 -58.14 -4.94
N PHE A 11 29.31 -58.40 -6.24
CA PHE A 11 28.83 -57.39 -7.19
C PHE A 11 27.32 -57.10 -7.05
N TRP A 12 26.51 -58.07 -6.61
CA TRP A 12 25.09 -57.85 -6.29
C TRP A 12 24.89 -57.11 -4.97
N ALA A 13 25.77 -57.30 -3.98
CA ALA A 13 25.72 -56.56 -2.71
C ALA A 13 26.21 -55.10 -2.83
N MET A 14 27.05 -54.79 -3.81
CA MET A 14 27.50 -53.42 -4.10
C MET A 14 26.52 -52.62 -4.98
N GLY A 15 25.65 -53.29 -5.76
CA GLY A 15 24.65 -52.63 -6.59
C GLY A 15 23.44 -52.05 -5.84
N LEU A 16 23.20 -52.46 -4.60
CA LEU A 16 22.07 -52.00 -3.78
C LEU A 16 22.37 -50.79 -2.88
N ASN A 17 23.63 -50.34 -2.79
CA ASN A 17 24.00 -49.15 -2.01
C ASN A 17 24.24 -47.88 -2.86
N ALA A 18 24.22 -47.99 -4.19
CA ALA A 18 24.47 -46.85 -5.08
C ALA A 18 23.22 -45.97 -5.36
N LEU A 19 22.07 -46.29 -4.76
CA LEU A 19 20.84 -45.49 -4.86
C LEU A 19 20.60 -44.56 -3.67
N ALA A 20 21.54 -44.47 -2.72
CA ALA A 20 21.37 -43.66 -1.51
C ALA A 20 22.55 -42.71 -1.29
N GLN A 21 22.50 -41.56 -1.97
CA GLN A 21 22.81 -40.22 -1.43
C GLN A 21 22.78 -39.19 -2.57
N THR A 22 21.59 -38.91 -3.09
CA THR A 22 21.35 -37.59 -3.68
C THR A 22 21.31 -36.59 -2.52
N GLN A 23 22.20 -35.60 -2.55
CA GLN A 23 22.24 -34.54 -1.55
C GLN A 23 21.17 -33.50 -1.93
N GLY A 24 20.07 -33.42 -1.18
CA GLY A 24 19.01 -32.42 -1.39
C GLY A 24 17.72 -32.88 -2.09
N ILE A 25 16.85 -31.92 -2.41
CA ILE A 25 15.59 -32.12 -3.13
C ILE A 25 15.88 -32.53 -4.57
N MET A 26 15.23 -33.61 -5.01
CA MET A 26 15.27 -34.09 -6.38
C MET A 26 14.14 -33.46 -7.18
N PHE A 27 14.47 -32.41 -7.93
CA PHE A 27 13.52 -31.75 -8.81
C PHE A 27 13.35 -32.50 -10.13
N GLU A 28 12.10 -32.59 -10.59
CA GLU A 28 11.77 -33.16 -11.88
C GLU A 28 12.39 -32.34 -13.02
N PRO A 29 13.01 -33.00 -14.02
CA PRO A 29 13.61 -32.31 -15.16
C PRO A 29 12.54 -31.77 -16.12
N THR A 30 11.30 -32.25 -16.04
CA THR A 30 10.20 -31.77 -16.88
C THR A 30 9.58 -30.51 -16.29
N ARG A 31 9.33 -29.52 -17.15
CA ARG A 31 8.56 -28.31 -16.84
C ARG A 31 7.13 -28.42 -17.38
N SER A 32 6.58 -29.64 -17.47
CA SER A 32 5.21 -29.87 -17.94
C SER A 32 4.28 -30.18 -16.78
N TRP A 33 3.38 -29.25 -16.45
CA TRP A 33 2.44 -29.39 -15.34
C TRP A 33 1.63 -30.67 -15.45
N LYS A 34 1.10 -30.96 -16.65
CA LYS A 34 0.34 -32.18 -16.93
C LYS A 34 1.11 -33.45 -16.56
N LYS A 35 2.39 -33.55 -16.94
CA LYS A 35 3.24 -34.71 -16.62
C LYS A 35 3.55 -34.81 -15.13
N ILE A 36 3.75 -33.68 -14.46
CA ILE A 36 3.95 -33.63 -13.00
C ILE A 36 2.72 -34.15 -12.27
N VAL A 37 1.51 -33.72 -12.67
CA VAL A 37 0.26 -34.19 -12.10
C VAL A 37 0.04 -35.68 -12.35
N GLU A 38 0.27 -36.17 -13.56
CA GLU A 38 0.17 -37.60 -13.89
C GLU A 38 1.13 -38.44 -13.05
N LYS A 39 2.38 -38.00 -12.91
CA LYS A 39 3.39 -38.65 -12.06
C LYS A 39 2.97 -38.67 -10.60
N ALA A 40 2.59 -37.51 -10.04
CA ALA A 40 2.16 -37.39 -8.65
C ALA A 40 0.95 -38.27 -8.32
N ARG A 41 -0.03 -38.38 -9.24
CA ARG A 41 -1.15 -39.32 -9.10
C ARG A 41 -0.69 -40.78 -9.11
N SER A 42 0.25 -41.15 -9.99
CA SER A 42 0.77 -42.52 -10.09
C SER A 42 1.63 -42.93 -8.89
N GLU A 43 2.40 -42.01 -8.31
CA GLU A 43 3.24 -42.24 -7.13
C GLU A 43 2.50 -42.04 -5.81
N ASN A 44 1.24 -41.58 -5.84
CA ASN A 44 0.45 -41.21 -4.67
C ASN A 44 1.20 -40.20 -3.76
N LYS A 45 1.85 -39.20 -4.37
CA LYS A 45 2.57 -38.13 -3.70
C LYS A 45 1.91 -36.78 -3.95
N LEU A 46 2.07 -35.84 -3.03
CA LEU A 46 1.68 -34.45 -3.26
C LEU A 46 2.63 -33.80 -4.27
N ILE A 47 2.31 -32.60 -4.76
CA ILE A 47 3.22 -31.84 -5.62
C ILE A 47 3.79 -30.68 -4.81
N PHE A 48 5.11 -30.54 -4.83
CA PHE A 48 5.82 -29.38 -4.32
C PHE A 48 6.30 -28.55 -5.51
N VAL A 49 5.93 -27.27 -5.53
CA VAL A 49 6.34 -26.32 -6.55
C VAL A 49 7.18 -25.22 -5.92
N ASP A 50 8.43 -25.12 -6.33
CA ASP A 50 9.27 -23.94 -6.10
C ASP A 50 8.99 -22.93 -7.22
N CYS A 51 8.21 -21.89 -6.89
CA CYS A 51 7.99 -20.76 -7.79
C CYS A 51 9.13 -19.76 -7.61
N TYR A 52 9.94 -19.60 -8.65
CA TYR A 52 11.12 -18.74 -8.63
C TYR A 52 11.22 -17.87 -9.89
N ALA A 53 12.16 -16.93 -9.87
CA ALA A 53 12.61 -16.18 -11.04
C ALA A 53 14.13 -16.05 -11.02
N ASP A 54 14.75 -15.86 -12.18
CA ASP A 54 16.22 -15.85 -12.31
C ASP A 54 16.88 -14.65 -11.60
N TRP A 55 16.14 -13.56 -11.40
CA TRP A 55 16.62 -12.37 -10.70
C TRP A 55 16.43 -12.46 -9.18
N CYS A 56 15.62 -13.41 -8.69
CA CYS A 56 15.27 -13.52 -7.28
C CYS A 56 16.45 -14.01 -6.43
N GLY A 57 17.09 -13.08 -5.72
CA GLY A 57 18.20 -13.36 -4.80
C GLY A 57 17.84 -14.39 -3.72
N PRO A 58 16.74 -14.20 -2.96
CA PRO A 58 16.33 -15.17 -1.94
C PRO A 58 15.97 -16.56 -2.51
N CYS A 59 15.48 -16.65 -3.74
CA CYS A 59 15.24 -17.94 -4.42
C CYS A 59 16.55 -18.70 -4.66
N LYS A 60 17.60 -17.99 -5.10
CA LYS A 60 18.95 -18.58 -5.27
C LYS A 60 19.54 -19.02 -3.94
N GLN A 61 19.26 -18.29 -2.86
CA GLN A 61 19.67 -18.67 -1.51
C GLN A 61 19.02 -20.00 -1.11
N LEU A 62 17.70 -20.15 -1.27
CA LEU A 62 17.01 -21.43 -1.02
C LEU A 62 17.61 -22.55 -1.87
N ALA A 63 17.78 -22.33 -3.17
CA ALA A 63 18.29 -23.33 -4.09
C ALA A 63 19.72 -23.81 -3.76
N SER A 64 20.60 -22.89 -3.33
CA SER A 64 22.01 -23.22 -3.08
C SER A 64 22.28 -23.67 -1.63
N GLN A 65 21.56 -23.12 -0.65
CA GLN A 65 21.84 -23.31 0.77
C GLN A 65 20.85 -24.23 1.47
N VAL A 66 19.61 -24.37 0.98
CA VAL A 66 18.54 -25.08 1.69
C VAL A 66 18.12 -26.35 0.93
N PHE A 67 17.77 -26.23 -0.36
CA PHE A 67 17.33 -27.37 -1.16
C PHE A 67 18.42 -28.42 -1.38
N THR A 68 19.69 -28.07 -1.19
CA THR A 68 20.85 -28.98 -1.28
C THR A 68 21.08 -29.79 0.00
N GLN A 69 20.40 -29.47 1.11
CA GLN A 69 20.61 -30.16 2.39
C GLN A 69 19.95 -31.54 2.42
N LYS A 70 20.64 -32.51 3.02
CA LYS A 70 20.20 -33.91 3.02
C LYS A 70 18.87 -34.08 3.76
N GLU A 71 18.73 -33.46 4.92
CA GLU A 71 17.52 -33.50 5.74
C GLU A 71 16.27 -32.95 5.03
N VAL A 72 16.46 -31.95 4.16
CA VAL A 72 15.39 -31.40 3.32
C VAL A 72 15.05 -32.41 2.22
N GLY A 73 16.06 -32.92 1.52
CA GLY A 73 15.88 -33.95 0.49
C GLY A 73 15.13 -35.20 0.99
N ASP A 74 15.50 -35.72 2.15
CA ASP A 74 14.89 -36.91 2.75
C ASP A 74 13.36 -36.76 2.92
N VAL A 75 12.90 -35.59 3.35
CA VAL A 75 11.46 -35.29 3.53
C VAL A 75 10.78 -35.07 2.18
N PHE A 76 11.35 -34.19 1.35
CA PHE A 76 10.69 -33.76 0.12
C PHE A 76 10.59 -34.89 -0.91
N ASN A 77 11.66 -35.68 -1.10
CA ASN A 77 11.68 -36.76 -2.08
C ASN A 77 10.76 -37.93 -1.70
N SER A 78 10.53 -38.13 -0.40
CA SER A 78 9.67 -39.19 0.13
C SER A 78 8.17 -38.88 -0.05
N HIS A 79 7.79 -37.60 0.00
CA HIS A 79 6.38 -37.20 0.10
C HIS A 79 5.85 -36.39 -1.08
N PHE A 80 6.74 -35.79 -1.88
CA PHE A 80 6.37 -34.89 -2.95
C PHE A 80 7.01 -35.28 -4.29
N VAL A 81 6.29 -34.99 -5.37
CA VAL A 81 6.89 -34.75 -6.68
C VAL A 81 7.33 -33.29 -6.70
N ASN A 82 8.64 -33.07 -6.71
CA ASN A 82 9.22 -31.74 -6.59
C ASN A 82 9.44 -31.15 -7.97
N VAL A 83 8.93 -29.95 -8.23
CA VAL A 83 9.16 -29.24 -9.48
C VAL A 83 9.54 -27.80 -9.18
N GLN A 84 10.45 -27.27 -9.99
CA GLN A 84 10.70 -25.82 -10.00
C GLN A 84 10.05 -25.24 -11.24
N PHE A 85 9.38 -24.12 -11.07
CA PHE A 85 8.87 -23.35 -12.18
C PHE A 85 9.45 -21.95 -12.10
N ASN A 86 10.19 -21.57 -13.13
CA ASN A 86 10.44 -20.16 -13.36
C ASN A 86 9.10 -19.56 -13.81
N VAL A 87 8.44 -18.85 -12.90
CA VAL A 87 7.08 -18.35 -13.14
C VAL A 87 7.00 -17.27 -14.23
N GLU A 88 8.14 -16.76 -14.69
CA GLU A 88 8.26 -15.78 -15.77
C GLU A 88 8.78 -16.38 -17.09
N LYS A 89 9.22 -17.64 -17.12
CA LYS A 89 9.81 -18.25 -18.32
C LYS A 89 9.18 -19.58 -18.71
N ASP A 90 8.87 -20.43 -17.74
CA ASP A 90 8.25 -21.71 -18.01
C ASP A 90 6.76 -21.51 -18.32
N ALA A 91 6.29 -22.05 -19.45
CA ALA A 91 4.92 -21.84 -19.93
C ALA A 91 3.86 -22.27 -18.89
N ASP A 92 4.04 -23.45 -18.30
CA ASP A 92 3.16 -23.95 -17.24
C ASP A 92 3.33 -23.19 -15.91
N GLY A 93 4.51 -22.63 -15.64
CA GLY A 93 4.73 -21.75 -14.49
C GLY A 93 3.89 -20.47 -14.61
N LYS A 94 4.01 -19.77 -15.75
CA LYS A 94 3.23 -18.55 -16.05
C LYS A 94 1.74 -18.72 -15.91
N VAL A 95 1.19 -19.78 -16.53
CA VAL A 95 -0.26 -20.01 -16.58
C VAL A 95 -0.82 -20.30 -15.19
N ASN A 96 -0.03 -20.91 -14.30
CA ASN A 96 -0.51 -21.31 -12.98
C ASN A 96 -0.18 -20.31 -11.85
N VAL A 97 0.58 -19.23 -12.08
CA VAL A 97 0.90 -18.19 -11.05
C VAL A 97 -0.32 -17.72 -10.28
N ALA A 98 -1.38 -17.32 -11.00
CA ALA A 98 -2.60 -16.83 -10.39
C ALA A 98 -3.35 -17.94 -9.64
N LYS A 99 -3.43 -19.14 -10.25
CA LYS A 99 -4.04 -20.33 -9.63
C LYS A 99 -3.32 -20.73 -8.35
N TRP A 100 -2.00 -20.53 -8.28
CA TRP A 100 -1.18 -20.84 -7.13
C TRP A 100 -1.13 -19.71 -6.09
N GLY A 101 -1.74 -18.55 -6.38
CA GLY A 101 -1.76 -17.40 -5.48
C GLY A 101 -0.36 -16.89 -5.15
N VAL A 102 0.54 -16.85 -6.15
CA VAL A 102 1.90 -16.32 -6.03
C VAL A 102 1.85 -14.79 -6.20
N ALA A 103 2.04 -14.06 -5.10
CA ALA A 103 2.03 -12.59 -5.07
C ALA A 103 3.44 -11.98 -4.87
N SER A 104 4.39 -12.79 -4.43
CA SER A 104 5.80 -12.43 -4.22
C SER A 104 6.69 -13.65 -4.42
N LEU A 105 7.99 -13.45 -4.60
CA LEU A 105 8.96 -14.53 -4.77
C LEU A 105 10.02 -14.50 -3.66
N PRO A 106 10.53 -15.68 -3.21
CA PRO A 106 10.04 -17.02 -3.54
C PRO A 106 8.66 -17.30 -2.92
N THR A 107 7.85 -18.07 -3.63
CA THR A 107 6.66 -18.73 -3.07
C THR A 107 6.78 -20.23 -3.30
N LEU A 108 6.62 -21.00 -2.24
CA LEU A 108 6.69 -22.45 -2.25
C LEU A 108 5.28 -23.01 -2.10
N VAL A 109 4.79 -23.70 -3.13
CA VAL A 109 3.39 -24.10 -3.26
C VAL A 109 3.27 -25.61 -3.10
N PHE A 110 2.27 -26.06 -2.35
CA PHE A 110 1.96 -27.47 -2.18
C PHE A 110 0.57 -27.78 -2.71
N ILE A 111 0.46 -28.81 -3.55
CA ILE A 111 -0.74 -29.08 -4.35
C ILE A 111 -1.17 -30.53 -4.19
N ASP A 112 -2.48 -30.74 -4.01
CA ASP A 112 -3.08 -32.07 -4.12
C ASP A 112 -3.22 -32.44 -5.61
N PRO A 113 -2.56 -33.49 -6.11
CA PRO A 113 -2.64 -33.84 -7.52
C PRO A 113 -4.03 -34.32 -7.95
N LYS A 114 -4.91 -34.74 -7.02
CA LYS A 114 -6.27 -35.21 -7.34
C LYS A 114 -7.18 -34.06 -7.75
N THR A 115 -7.11 -32.96 -7.00
CA THR A 115 -7.96 -31.77 -7.20
C THR A 115 -7.22 -30.65 -7.96
N GLU A 116 -5.89 -30.75 -8.03
CA GLU A 116 -4.98 -29.71 -8.51
C GLU A 116 -5.15 -28.37 -7.78
N GLN A 117 -5.65 -28.41 -6.54
CA GLN A 117 -5.81 -27.25 -5.67
C GLN A 117 -4.60 -27.08 -4.77
N VAL A 118 -4.29 -25.81 -4.46
CA VAL A 118 -3.28 -25.47 -3.46
C VAL A 118 -3.80 -25.85 -2.08
N ILE A 119 -3.01 -26.62 -1.35
CA ILE A 119 -3.32 -27.09 0.02
C ILE A 119 -2.34 -26.51 1.06
N GLY A 120 -1.32 -25.79 0.61
CA GLY A 120 -0.37 -25.08 1.47
C GLY A 120 0.54 -24.15 0.68
N LYS A 121 1.02 -23.10 1.34
CA LYS A 121 2.01 -22.17 0.81
C LYS A 121 3.03 -21.79 1.89
N LEU A 122 4.26 -21.56 1.47
CA LEU A 122 5.27 -20.86 2.26
C LEU A 122 5.80 -19.68 1.44
N VAL A 123 5.73 -18.46 1.97
CA VAL A 123 6.20 -17.25 1.29
C VAL A 123 7.50 -16.76 1.93
N GLY A 124 8.51 -16.47 1.10
CA GLY A 124 9.83 -16.02 1.55
C GLY A 124 10.89 -17.11 1.64
N ALA A 125 12.08 -16.74 2.12
CA ALA A 125 13.26 -17.61 2.16
C ALA A 125 13.70 -17.87 3.62
N GLY A 126 13.22 -18.97 4.21
CA GLY A 126 13.66 -19.45 5.51
C GLY A 126 14.80 -20.48 5.43
N ASP A 127 15.24 -20.96 6.60
CA ASP A 127 16.25 -22.02 6.71
C ASP A 127 15.66 -23.44 6.45
N ALA A 128 16.50 -24.47 6.56
CA ALA A 128 16.07 -25.85 6.38
C ALA A 128 15.02 -26.31 7.39
N ALA A 129 15.10 -25.84 8.63
CA ALA A 129 14.12 -26.19 9.66
C ALA A 129 12.75 -25.58 9.34
N TRP A 130 12.71 -24.33 8.90
CA TRP A 130 11.50 -23.66 8.42
C TRP A 130 10.84 -24.44 7.28
N LEU A 131 11.62 -24.80 6.26
CA LEU A 131 11.10 -25.50 5.08
C LEU A 131 10.56 -26.90 5.43
N VAL A 132 11.32 -27.67 6.23
CA VAL A 132 10.91 -29.01 6.68
C VAL A 132 9.66 -28.95 7.56
N ASN A 133 9.58 -27.98 8.48
CA ASN A 133 8.42 -27.83 9.35
C ASN A 133 7.18 -27.40 8.55
N GLY A 134 7.33 -26.52 7.57
CA GLY A 134 6.25 -26.14 6.66
C GLY A 134 5.74 -27.34 5.85
N ALA A 135 6.65 -28.14 5.28
CA ALA A 135 6.27 -29.36 4.56
C ALA A 135 5.54 -30.37 5.46
N LYS A 136 6.01 -30.58 6.71
CA LYS A 136 5.33 -31.45 7.69
C LYS A 136 3.93 -30.94 8.05
N ALA A 137 3.74 -29.62 8.16
CA ALA A 137 2.42 -29.04 8.41
C ALA A 137 1.46 -29.28 7.24
N VAL A 138 1.95 -29.26 6.00
CA VAL A 138 1.14 -29.61 4.83
C VAL A 138 0.79 -31.11 4.79
N LEU A 139 1.71 -31.98 5.22
CA LEU A 139 1.48 -33.42 5.25
C LEU A 139 0.52 -33.87 6.35
N ASP A 140 0.32 -33.05 7.37
CA ASP A 140 -0.65 -33.28 8.44
C ASP A 140 -1.99 -32.63 8.06
N PRO A 141 -3.04 -33.39 7.68
CA PRO A 141 -4.30 -32.82 7.25
C PRO A 141 -4.94 -31.87 8.28
N ALA A 142 -4.68 -32.06 9.58
CA ALA A 142 -5.23 -31.22 10.64
C ALA A 142 -4.60 -29.81 10.68
N LYS A 143 -3.42 -29.64 10.08
CA LYS A 143 -2.62 -28.41 10.11
C LYS A 143 -2.56 -27.67 8.78
N ARG A 144 -3.18 -28.23 7.73
CA ARG A 144 -3.24 -27.59 6.41
C ARG A 144 -4.10 -26.35 6.47
N LEU A 145 -3.67 -25.32 5.74
CA LEU A 145 -4.31 -24.01 5.76
C LEU A 145 -5.78 -24.05 5.32
N ASP A 146 -6.13 -24.88 4.33
CA ASP A 146 -7.50 -25.08 3.85
C ASP A 146 -8.42 -25.67 4.95
N VAL A 147 -7.91 -26.64 5.71
CA VAL A 147 -8.65 -27.28 6.81
C VAL A 147 -8.77 -26.33 7.99
N LEU A 148 -7.70 -25.64 8.36
CA LEU A 148 -7.72 -24.65 9.45
C LEU A 148 -8.66 -23.49 9.11
N ALA A 149 -8.65 -22.98 7.88
CA ALA A 149 -9.59 -21.95 7.42
C ALA A 149 -11.04 -22.45 7.47
N THR A 150 -11.30 -23.72 7.10
CA THR A 150 -12.64 -24.31 7.20
C THR A 150 -13.12 -24.36 8.66
N ARG A 151 -12.27 -24.79 9.59
CA ARG A 151 -12.58 -24.82 11.04
C ARG A 151 -12.83 -23.41 11.59
N TYR A 152 -12.02 -22.44 11.18
CA TYR A 152 -12.20 -21.03 11.55
C TYR A 152 -13.55 -20.50 11.04
N ASN A 153 -13.88 -20.75 9.79
CA ASN A 153 -15.15 -20.32 9.19
C ASN A 153 -16.35 -21.04 9.81
N ALA A 154 -16.18 -22.25 10.34
CA ALA A 154 -17.18 -22.98 11.09
C ALA A 154 -17.37 -22.47 12.55
N GLY A 155 -16.64 -21.44 12.95
CA GLY A 155 -16.78 -20.80 14.26
C GLY A 155 -15.86 -21.36 15.36
N GLU A 156 -14.89 -22.23 15.03
CA GLU A 156 -13.93 -22.70 16.03
C GLU A 156 -13.01 -21.55 16.47
N ARG A 157 -12.91 -21.34 17.79
CA ARG A 157 -12.14 -20.22 18.39
C ARG A 157 -11.27 -20.68 19.57
N GLU A 158 -10.95 -21.97 19.64
CA GLU A 158 -10.09 -22.49 20.69
C GLU A 158 -8.66 -21.89 20.55
N PRO A 159 -8.01 -21.43 21.65
CA PRO A 159 -6.71 -20.76 21.59
C PRO A 159 -5.57 -21.52 20.91
N ALA A 160 -5.43 -22.83 21.11
CA ALA A 160 -4.41 -23.63 20.41
C ALA A 160 -4.69 -23.73 18.92
N PHE A 161 -5.95 -23.92 18.53
CA PHE A 161 -6.38 -23.85 17.15
C PHE A 161 -6.08 -22.48 16.50
N LEU A 162 -6.45 -21.37 17.15
CA LEU A 162 -6.25 -20.03 16.59
C LEU A 162 -4.77 -19.71 16.37
N LEU A 163 -3.90 -20.10 17.31
CA LEU A 163 -2.46 -19.95 17.15
C LEU A 163 -1.90 -20.77 15.99
N GLU A 164 -2.41 -21.98 15.79
CA GLU A 164 -2.04 -22.82 14.66
C GLU A 164 -2.51 -22.21 13.33
N PHE A 165 -3.72 -21.64 13.31
CA PHE A 165 -4.27 -20.96 12.14
C PHE A 165 -3.52 -19.67 11.80
N ILE A 166 -3.24 -18.82 12.80
CA ILE A 166 -2.43 -17.60 12.64
C ILE A 166 -1.05 -17.95 12.07
N LYS A 167 -0.41 -18.98 12.59
CA LYS A 167 0.89 -19.45 12.09
C LYS A 167 0.81 -19.91 10.64
N ALA A 168 -0.24 -20.65 10.28
CA ALA A 168 -0.45 -21.09 8.90
C ALA A 168 -0.68 -19.90 7.94
N LEU A 169 -1.48 -18.91 8.34
CA LEU A 169 -1.72 -17.68 7.57
C LEU A 169 -0.43 -16.88 7.37
N GLY A 170 0.32 -16.65 8.45
CA GLY A 170 1.60 -15.93 8.38
C GLY A 170 2.62 -16.63 7.49
N SER A 171 2.68 -17.96 7.55
CA SER A 171 3.56 -18.76 6.68
C SER A 171 3.16 -18.63 5.21
N ALA A 172 1.88 -18.44 4.92
CA ALA A 172 1.34 -18.23 3.58
C ALA A 172 1.39 -16.77 3.08
N GLY A 173 1.97 -15.84 3.86
CA GLY A 173 2.06 -14.42 3.53
C GLY A 173 0.73 -13.66 3.67
N MET A 174 -0.23 -14.22 4.39
CA MET A 174 -1.59 -13.67 4.56
C MET A 174 -1.66 -12.73 5.77
N ASN A 175 -0.86 -11.66 5.74
CA ASN A 175 -0.66 -10.76 6.88
C ASN A 175 -1.94 -10.01 7.28
N ALA A 176 -2.78 -9.62 6.32
CA ALA A 176 -4.04 -8.94 6.62
C ALA A 176 -5.02 -9.84 7.37
N GLU A 177 -5.09 -11.12 6.98
CA GLU A 177 -5.89 -12.13 7.64
C GLU A 177 -5.35 -12.47 9.03
N VAL A 178 -4.02 -12.52 9.20
CA VAL A 178 -3.40 -12.64 10.53
C VAL A 178 -3.88 -11.50 11.44
N GLN A 179 -3.76 -10.25 11.00
CA GLN A 179 -4.18 -9.08 11.79
C GLN A 179 -5.67 -9.15 12.15
N GLN A 180 -6.52 -9.54 11.20
CA GLN A 180 -7.95 -9.68 11.43
C GLN A 180 -8.26 -10.77 12.46
N VAL A 181 -7.69 -11.97 12.29
CA VAL A 181 -7.92 -13.10 13.21
C VAL A 181 -7.43 -12.78 14.61
N VAL A 182 -6.25 -12.15 14.73
CA VAL A 182 -5.71 -11.76 16.04
C VAL A 182 -6.61 -10.73 16.70
N LYS A 183 -7.04 -9.69 15.98
CA LYS A 183 -7.95 -8.66 16.52
C LYS A 183 -9.27 -9.27 16.99
N GLU A 184 -9.94 -10.05 16.13
CA GLU A 184 -11.20 -10.75 16.48
C GLU A 184 -11.04 -11.66 17.70
N TRP A 185 -9.88 -12.32 17.81
CA TRP A 185 -9.59 -13.19 18.95
C TRP A 185 -9.38 -12.38 20.23
N LEU A 186 -8.48 -11.40 20.23
CA LEU A 186 -8.14 -10.61 21.41
C LEU A 186 -9.34 -9.83 21.95
N ASP A 187 -10.18 -9.27 21.07
CA ASP A 187 -11.40 -8.55 21.45
C ASP A 187 -12.41 -9.45 22.19
N GLY A 188 -12.35 -10.77 21.98
CA GLY A 188 -13.22 -11.75 22.64
C GLY A 188 -12.73 -12.27 24.00
N LEU A 189 -11.50 -11.95 24.41
CA LEU A 189 -10.89 -12.51 25.62
C LEU A 189 -11.17 -11.67 26.88
N SER A 190 -11.31 -12.35 28.02
CA SER A 190 -11.34 -11.71 29.34
C SER A 190 -9.94 -11.31 29.82
N LEU A 191 -9.88 -10.46 30.85
CA LEU A 191 -8.62 -10.02 31.48
C LEU A 191 -7.72 -11.21 31.85
N ASP A 192 -8.25 -12.24 32.49
CA ASP A 192 -7.45 -13.40 32.92
C ASP A 192 -6.95 -14.24 31.75
N GLN A 193 -7.65 -14.22 30.61
CA GLN A 193 -7.19 -14.89 29.39
C GLN A 193 -6.10 -14.08 28.68
N LEU A 194 -6.22 -12.75 28.65
CA LEU A 194 -5.20 -11.86 28.09
C LEU A 194 -3.92 -11.81 28.93
N ALA A 195 -4.04 -11.79 30.25
CA ALA A 195 -2.91 -11.60 31.17
C ALA A 195 -2.15 -12.91 31.45
N THR A 196 -1.68 -13.57 30.38
CA THR A 196 -0.93 -14.83 30.47
C THR A 196 0.40 -14.74 29.73
N PRO A 197 1.42 -15.54 30.12
CA PRO A 197 2.71 -15.59 29.41
C PRO A 197 2.57 -15.95 27.93
N ARG A 198 1.51 -16.68 27.57
CA ARG A 198 1.24 -17.11 26.20
C ARG A 198 0.64 -15.99 25.35
N MET A 199 -0.25 -15.19 25.92
CA MET A 199 -0.95 -14.14 25.17
C MET A 199 -0.14 -12.85 25.07
N TRP A 200 0.70 -12.54 26.06
CA TRP A 200 1.45 -11.28 26.08
C TRP A 200 2.30 -11.03 24.81
N PRO A 201 3.09 -12.00 24.30
CA PRO A 201 3.84 -11.79 23.06
C PRO A 201 2.97 -11.50 21.83
N ILE A 202 1.75 -12.04 21.79
CA ILE A 202 0.80 -11.82 20.69
C ILE A 202 0.27 -10.39 20.76
N ILE A 203 -0.11 -9.92 21.96
CA ILE A 203 -0.55 -8.54 22.18
C ILE A 203 0.55 -7.57 21.72
N MET A 204 1.80 -7.76 22.17
CA MET A 204 2.90 -6.89 21.77
C MET A 204 3.15 -6.83 20.27
N GLN A 205 2.93 -7.95 19.57
CA GLN A 205 3.21 -8.05 18.15
C GLN A 205 2.12 -7.42 17.27
N PHE A 206 0.87 -7.48 17.71
CA PHE A 206 -0.29 -7.19 16.86
C PHE A 206 -1.15 -6.02 17.33
N GLU A 207 -1.01 -5.58 18.59
CA GLU A 207 -1.77 -4.45 19.14
C GLU A 207 -0.89 -3.20 19.20
N ASN A 208 -1.24 -2.20 18.39
CA ASN A 208 -0.52 -0.94 18.27
C ASN A 208 -1.41 0.31 18.43
N ASP A 209 -2.72 0.13 18.63
CA ASP A 209 -3.66 1.24 18.85
C ASP A 209 -3.94 1.40 20.36
N PRO A 210 -3.54 2.51 21.00
CA PRO A 210 -3.76 2.73 22.42
C PRO A 210 -5.24 2.76 22.82
N LEU A 211 -6.15 2.98 21.86
CA LEU A 211 -7.60 2.97 22.04
C LEU A 211 -8.22 1.59 21.77
N SER A 212 -7.42 0.56 21.41
CA SER A 212 -7.94 -0.79 21.26
C SER A 212 -8.47 -1.32 22.58
N LYS A 213 -9.52 -2.13 22.53
CA LYS A 213 -10.09 -2.77 23.72
C LYS A 213 -9.01 -3.55 24.50
N THR A 214 -8.13 -4.23 23.78
CA THR A 214 -7.00 -4.97 24.35
C THR A 214 -6.05 -4.05 25.12
N LEU A 215 -5.54 -2.98 24.51
CA LEU A 215 -4.57 -2.09 25.18
C LEU A 215 -5.21 -1.23 26.29
N LEU A 216 -6.49 -0.90 26.18
CA LEU A 216 -7.26 -0.32 27.28
C LEU A 216 -7.33 -1.28 28.48
N MET A 217 -7.61 -2.57 28.24
CA MET A 217 -7.60 -3.59 29.30
C MET A 217 -6.21 -3.79 29.91
N VAL A 218 -5.14 -3.68 29.11
CA VAL A 218 -3.75 -3.68 29.60
C VAL A 218 -3.50 -2.47 30.51
N ARG A 219 -3.86 -1.26 30.06
CA ARG A 219 -3.68 -0.02 30.82
C ARG A 219 -4.44 -0.06 32.15
N ASP A 220 -5.71 -0.43 32.11
CA ASP A 220 -6.63 -0.36 33.26
C ASP A 220 -6.29 -1.42 34.33
N HIS A 221 -5.60 -2.49 33.94
CA HIS A 221 -5.17 -3.57 34.81
C HIS A 221 -3.66 -3.82 34.76
N ILE A 222 -2.86 -2.75 34.61
CA ILE A 222 -1.42 -2.84 34.33
C ILE A 222 -0.63 -3.70 35.33
N ASP A 223 -1.00 -3.70 36.62
CA ASP A 223 -0.34 -4.51 37.65
C ASP A 223 -0.50 -6.02 37.39
N ARG A 224 -1.63 -6.42 36.78
CA ARG A 224 -1.87 -7.80 36.36
C ARG A 224 -0.94 -8.20 35.23
N PHE A 225 -0.71 -7.32 34.26
CA PHE A 225 0.19 -7.55 33.13
C PHE A 225 1.67 -7.47 33.52
N TYR A 226 2.04 -6.62 34.48
CA TYR A 226 3.37 -6.61 35.08
C TYR A 226 3.69 -7.90 35.85
N SER A 227 2.67 -8.55 36.40
CA SER A 227 2.82 -9.78 37.18
C SER A 227 2.92 -11.04 36.32
N ILE A 228 2.86 -10.93 34.99
CA ILE A 228 3.06 -12.07 34.09
C ILE A 228 4.51 -12.57 34.25
N PRO A 229 4.75 -13.87 34.51
CA PRO A 229 6.08 -14.41 34.78
C PRO A 229 6.93 -14.56 33.50
N LEU A 230 7.27 -13.43 32.89
CA LEU A 230 8.19 -13.31 31.76
C LEU A 230 9.39 -12.44 32.13
N GLU A 231 10.53 -12.69 31.50
CA GLU A 231 11.73 -11.88 31.68
C GLU A 231 11.51 -10.46 31.16
N ASN A 232 11.95 -9.44 31.90
CA ASN A 232 11.78 -8.02 31.56
C ASN A 232 10.32 -7.57 31.34
N GLN A 233 9.34 -8.31 31.86
CA GLN A 233 7.91 -8.08 31.59
C GLN A 233 7.45 -6.64 31.81
N ARG A 234 7.89 -6.01 32.92
CA ARG A 234 7.54 -4.61 33.20
C ARG A 234 7.98 -3.67 32.08
N ALA A 235 9.24 -3.78 31.65
CA ALA A 235 9.78 -2.96 30.58
C ALA A 235 9.08 -3.25 29.24
N MET A 236 8.68 -4.50 28.98
CA MET A 236 7.93 -4.88 27.78
C MET A 236 6.53 -4.23 27.77
N VAL A 237 5.79 -4.28 28.89
CA VAL A 237 4.48 -3.63 29.04
C VAL A 237 4.61 -2.12 28.84
N ASP A 238 5.60 -1.50 29.47
CA ASP A 238 5.84 -0.07 29.36
C ASP A 238 6.18 0.32 27.92
N ALA A 239 7.04 -0.45 27.24
CA ALA A 239 7.43 -0.22 25.86
C ALA A 239 6.25 -0.36 24.88
N THR A 240 5.37 -1.35 25.07
CA THR A 240 4.19 -1.54 24.22
C THR A 240 3.23 -0.35 24.33
N LEU A 241 2.88 0.07 25.55
CA LEU A 241 1.99 1.21 25.75
C LEU A 241 2.63 2.52 25.26
N MET A 242 3.92 2.71 25.53
CA MET A 242 4.69 3.86 25.05
C MET A 242 4.70 3.92 23.52
N GLY A 243 5.00 2.80 22.87
CA GLY A 243 5.05 2.69 21.41
C GLY A 243 3.71 3.05 20.77
N ALA A 244 2.61 2.49 21.29
CA ALA A 244 1.26 2.79 20.83
C ALA A 244 0.92 4.28 20.96
N MET A 245 1.18 4.89 22.14
CA MET A 245 0.96 6.32 22.36
C MET A 245 1.74 7.20 21.39
N VAL A 246 3.05 6.97 21.26
CA VAL A 246 3.92 7.82 20.44
C VAL A 246 3.56 7.67 18.95
N GLN A 247 3.29 6.44 18.51
CA GLN A 247 2.91 6.16 17.13
C GLN A 247 1.59 6.87 16.76
N THR A 248 0.56 6.76 17.59
CA THR A 248 -0.72 7.45 17.35
C THR A 248 -0.56 8.97 17.38
N ALA A 249 0.24 9.53 18.29
CA ALA A 249 0.53 10.97 18.31
C ALA A 249 1.28 11.42 17.04
N MET A 250 2.22 10.62 16.54
CA MET A 250 2.91 10.86 15.27
C MET A 250 1.94 10.81 14.09
N GLU A 251 1.03 9.85 14.04
CA GLU A 251 0.00 9.75 13.00
C GLU A 251 -0.88 11.01 12.96
N PHE A 252 -1.39 11.43 14.12
CA PHE A 252 -2.15 12.67 14.23
C PHE A 252 -1.32 13.91 13.89
N SER A 253 -0.01 13.91 14.15
CA SER A 253 0.88 15.06 13.91
C SER A 253 1.26 15.20 12.43
N THR A 254 1.57 14.08 11.77
CA THR A 254 2.07 14.00 10.39
C THR A 254 0.94 14.03 9.36
N ASN A 255 -0.28 13.68 9.75
CA ASN A 255 -1.46 13.83 8.94
C ASN A 255 -2.25 15.05 9.43
N PRO A 256 -2.06 16.25 8.83
CA PRO A 256 -2.61 17.53 9.34
C PRO A 256 -4.14 17.58 9.39
N ASN A 257 -4.76 16.59 8.76
CA ASN A 257 -6.19 16.44 8.57
C ASN A 257 -6.80 15.39 9.50
N LEU A 258 -6.02 14.42 9.99
CA LEU A 258 -6.56 13.25 10.69
C LEU A 258 -7.31 13.64 11.97
N GLY A 259 -6.82 14.64 12.70
CA GLY A 259 -7.52 15.17 13.88
C GLY A 259 -8.82 15.92 13.53
N ILE A 260 -9.00 16.37 12.29
CA ILE A 260 -10.20 17.05 11.78
C ILE A 260 -11.22 16.03 11.24
N TYR A 261 -10.77 14.96 10.57
CA TYR A 261 -11.65 13.91 9.99
C TYR A 261 -11.98 12.77 10.95
N GLU A 262 -11.15 12.56 11.97
CA GLU A 262 -11.36 11.61 13.06
C GLU A 262 -11.36 12.36 14.39
N GLN A 263 -12.10 13.48 14.46
CA GLN A 263 -12.11 14.36 15.63
C GLN A 263 -12.53 13.59 16.90
N ASP A 264 -13.50 12.69 16.79
CA ASP A 264 -13.91 11.82 17.90
C ASP A 264 -12.76 10.90 18.37
N ARG A 265 -12.00 10.32 17.45
CA ARG A 265 -10.84 9.48 17.79
C ARG A 265 -9.70 10.31 18.36
N PHE A 266 -9.45 11.50 17.82
CA PHE A 266 -8.47 12.44 18.35
C PHE A 266 -8.82 12.85 19.78
N ASN A 267 -10.08 13.22 20.02
CA ASN A 267 -10.58 13.56 21.35
C ASN A 267 -10.44 12.36 22.30
N ALA A 268 -10.84 11.16 21.88
CA ALA A 268 -10.66 9.95 22.66
C ALA A 268 -9.18 9.65 22.97
N PHE A 269 -8.27 9.94 22.05
CA PHE A 269 -6.83 9.80 22.26
C PHE A 269 -6.28 10.86 23.22
N VAL A 270 -6.74 12.11 23.14
CA VAL A 270 -6.40 13.16 24.10
C VAL A 270 -6.91 12.79 25.49
N ASP A 271 -8.16 12.35 25.62
CA ASP A 271 -8.74 11.85 26.88
C ASP A 271 -7.94 10.65 27.43
N TYR A 272 -7.49 9.76 26.55
CA TYR A 272 -6.62 8.64 26.91
C TYR A 272 -5.28 9.13 27.47
N LEU A 273 -4.63 10.12 26.84
CA LEU A 273 -3.37 10.69 27.32
C LEU A 273 -3.56 11.38 28.67
N ASP A 274 -4.66 12.11 28.86
CA ASP A 274 -4.99 12.77 30.13
C ASP A 274 -5.15 11.76 31.28
N GLN A 275 -5.78 10.62 31.01
CA GLN A 275 -5.95 9.52 31.96
C GLN A 275 -4.69 8.67 32.15
N ALA A 276 -3.74 8.71 31.21
CA ALA A 276 -2.51 7.92 31.30
C ALA A 276 -1.62 8.39 32.46
N LYS A 277 -0.96 7.43 33.12
CA LYS A 277 0.05 7.71 34.15
C LYS A 277 1.18 8.56 33.56
N GLU A 278 1.71 9.46 34.38
CA GLU A 278 2.90 10.23 34.01
C GLU A 278 4.07 9.30 33.68
N GLY A 279 4.72 9.56 32.56
CA GLY A 279 5.82 8.73 32.06
C GLY A 279 6.25 9.10 30.63
N PRO A 280 7.35 8.51 30.15
CA PRO A 280 7.99 8.90 28.89
C PRO A 280 7.04 8.86 27.68
N GLY A 281 6.17 7.86 27.58
CA GLY A 281 5.21 7.75 26.47
C GLY A 281 4.22 8.90 26.40
N LYS A 282 3.62 9.27 27.54
CA LYS A 282 2.70 10.41 27.64
C LYS A 282 3.42 11.72 27.29
N THR A 283 4.61 11.95 27.87
CA THR A 283 5.41 13.15 27.60
C THR A 283 5.75 13.26 26.12
N MET A 284 6.25 12.18 25.51
CA MET A 284 6.62 12.16 24.09
C MET A 284 5.41 12.38 23.17
N ALA A 285 4.27 11.74 23.46
CA ALA A 285 3.03 11.92 22.70
C ALA A 285 2.52 13.36 22.79
N ALA A 286 2.48 13.93 23.99
CA ALA A 286 2.06 15.31 24.22
C ALA A 286 2.97 16.32 23.50
N VAL A 287 4.28 16.10 23.54
CA VAL A 287 5.27 16.92 22.83
C VAL A 287 5.04 16.90 21.31
N TRP A 288 4.78 15.73 20.73
CA TRP A 288 4.45 15.60 19.30
C TRP A 288 3.20 16.41 18.94
N LEU A 289 2.12 16.24 19.70
CA LEU A 289 0.86 16.93 19.46
C LEU A 289 0.99 18.46 19.63
N ASN A 290 1.61 18.92 20.71
CA ASN A 290 1.80 20.34 21.00
C ASN A 290 2.67 21.02 19.93
N THR A 291 3.79 20.41 19.56
CA THR A 291 4.69 20.96 18.54
C THR A 291 4.01 21.00 17.17
N SER A 292 3.19 19.98 16.85
CA SER A 292 2.34 19.98 15.66
C SER A 292 1.29 21.08 15.68
N GLN A 293 0.65 21.34 16.82
CA GLN A 293 -0.31 22.43 16.97
C GLN A 293 0.35 23.79 16.75
N LEU A 294 1.51 24.05 17.36
CA LEU A 294 2.27 25.30 17.16
C LEU A 294 2.66 25.49 15.69
N ALA A 295 3.10 24.42 15.02
CA ALA A 295 3.39 24.43 13.59
C ALA A 295 2.15 24.78 12.76
N ARG A 296 0.99 24.16 13.03
CA ARG A 296 -0.26 24.42 12.31
C ARG A 296 -0.79 25.83 12.50
N GLN A 297 -0.63 26.37 13.70
CA GLN A 297 -1.01 27.75 14.03
C GLN A 297 -0.04 28.79 13.45
N GLY A 298 1.09 28.35 12.90
CA GLY A 298 2.12 29.23 12.37
C GLY A 298 2.93 29.95 13.46
N ASP A 299 2.90 29.46 14.70
CA ASP A 299 3.73 29.99 15.79
C ASP A 299 5.10 29.33 15.82
N TRP A 300 5.89 29.61 14.79
CA TRP A 300 7.20 28.97 14.57
C TRP A 300 8.23 29.31 15.64
N LYS A 301 8.09 30.49 16.28
CA LYS A 301 8.97 30.88 17.39
C LYS A 301 8.75 29.95 18.59
N GLN A 302 7.49 29.78 19.00
CA GLN A 302 7.17 28.87 20.09
C GLN A 302 7.42 27.41 19.72
N MET A 303 7.18 27.02 18.46
CA MET A 303 7.53 25.68 17.97
C MET A 303 9.03 25.39 18.14
N LEU A 304 9.90 26.29 17.66
CA LEU A 304 11.36 26.14 17.79
C LEU A 304 11.82 26.12 19.25
N GLU A 305 11.22 26.94 20.11
CA GLU A 305 11.50 26.93 21.55
C GLU A 305 11.07 25.60 22.20
N ALA A 306 9.87 25.10 21.86
CA ALA A 306 9.39 23.81 22.35
C ALA A 306 10.32 22.66 21.90
N MET A 307 10.79 22.68 20.65
CA MET A 307 11.78 21.71 20.18
C MET A 307 13.12 21.82 20.92
N ARG A 308 13.56 23.04 21.28
CA ARG A 308 14.80 23.26 22.04
C ARG A 308 14.69 22.72 23.46
N GLU A 309 13.54 22.92 24.08
CA GLU A 309 13.24 22.34 25.39
C GLU A 309 13.32 20.81 25.33
N VAL A 310 12.72 20.20 24.30
CA VAL A 310 12.77 18.76 24.05
C VAL A 310 14.19 18.22 23.92
N GLU A 311 15.06 18.94 23.20
CA GLU A 311 16.49 18.64 23.09
C GLU A 311 17.19 18.74 24.45
N ARG A 312 16.98 19.85 25.17
CA ARG A 312 17.66 20.15 26.44
C ARG A 312 17.30 19.15 27.54
N GLU A 313 16.03 18.80 27.64
CA GLU A 313 15.52 17.86 28.63
C GLU A 313 15.66 16.40 28.19
N ASN A 314 16.24 16.15 27.00
CA ASN A 314 16.47 14.82 26.42
C ASN A 314 15.21 13.94 26.45
N VAL A 315 14.07 14.53 26.03
CA VAL A 315 12.74 13.90 26.13
C VAL A 315 12.63 12.65 25.26
N PHE A 316 13.26 12.65 24.08
CA PHE A 316 13.25 11.52 23.17
C PHE A 316 14.55 10.71 23.26
N PRO A 317 14.48 9.37 23.19
CA PRO A 317 15.67 8.57 22.96
C PRO A 317 16.26 8.87 21.56
N PRO A 318 17.56 8.60 21.33
CA PRO A 318 18.23 8.95 20.08
C PRO A 318 17.52 8.45 18.82
N GLN A 319 16.87 7.28 18.88
CA GLN A 319 16.15 6.68 17.75
C GLN A 319 14.87 7.45 17.37
N LEU A 320 14.25 8.17 18.31
CA LEU A 320 13.01 8.92 18.09
C LEU A 320 13.23 10.42 17.92
N TYR A 321 14.32 10.97 18.49
CA TYR A 321 14.65 12.39 18.36
C TYR A 321 14.91 12.80 16.90
N GLY A 322 15.65 11.99 16.14
CA GLY A 322 15.96 12.27 14.74
C GLY A 322 14.72 12.44 13.86
N PRO A 323 13.75 11.51 13.88
CA PRO A 323 12.46 11.66 13.20
C PRO A 323 11.67 12.89 13.64
N TYR A 324 11.56 13.15 14.95
CA TYR A 324 10.86 14.31 15.51
C TYR A 324 11.45 15.63 15.00
N PHE A 325 12.76 15.80 15.18
CA PHE A 325 13.49 16.98 14.77
C PHE A 325 13.33 17.21 13.26
N SER A 326 13.56 16.16 12.46
CA SER A 326 13.51 16.26 11.00
C SER A 326 12.13 16.68 10.49
N PHE A 327 11.06 16.13 11.06
CA PHE A 327 9.69 16.45 10.67
C PHE A 327 9.36 17.94 10.86
N PHE A 328 9.60 18.49 12.06
CA PHE A 328 9.28 19.88 12.36
C PHE A 328 10.22 20.88 11.68
N MET A 329 11.48 20.50 11.47
CA MET A 329 12.40 21.30 10.66
C MET A 329 11.95 21.36 9.19
N GLN A 330 11.38 20.28 8.64
CA GLN A 330 10.79 20.32 7.30
C GLN A 330 9.53 21.20 7.24
N ALA A 331 8.75 21.31 8.32
CA ALA A 331 7.58 22.20 8.35
C ALA A 331 7.94 23.67 8.07
N LEU A 332 9.14 24.12 8.45
CA LEU A 332 9.65 25.47 8.14
C LEU A 332 9.82 25.73 6.64
N THR A 333 9.94 24.67 5.81
CA THR A 333 10.06 24.82 4.34
C THR A 333 8.77 25.32 3.68
N GLN A 334 7.64 25.20 4.37
CA GLN A 334 6.32 25.58 3.87
C GLN A 334 6.02 27.08 4.05
N VAL A 335 6.97 27.86 4.59
CA VAL A 335 6.74 29.25 5.02
C VAL A 335 7.62 30.23 4.25
N LYS A 336 7.08 30.83 3.18
CA LYS A 336 7.78 31.88 2.42
C LYS A 336 7.93 33.21 3.19
N GLU A 337 7.11 33.44 4.21
CA GLU A 337 6.94 34.75 4.86
C GLU A 337 7.66 34.92 6.22
N GLN A 338 8.27 33.86 6.77
CA GLN A 338 8.95 33.90 8.08
C GLN A 338 10.46 33.62 7.99
N LYS A 339 11.16 34.53 7.31
CA LYS A 339 12.62 34.50 7.14
C LYS A 339 13.39 34.27 8.46
N ALA A 340 12.93 34.87 9.56
CA ALA A 340 13.58 34.74 10.87
C ALA A 340 13.52 33.31 11.45
N ALA A 341 12.41 32.59 11.25
CA ALA A 341 12.27 31.21 11.73
C ALA A 341 13.14 30.24 10.93
N VAL A 342 13.21 30.43 9.60
CA VAL A 342 14.09 29.65 8.73
C VAL A 342 15.56 29.92 9.04
N GLU A 343 15.94 31.19 9.30
CA GLU A 343 17.29 31.57 9.73
C GLU A 343 17.65 30.97 11.10
N ALA A 344 16.72 30.96 12.06
CA ALA A 344 16.92 30.31 13.35
C ALA A 344 17.11 28.79 13.21
N GLY A 345 16.31 28.15 12.36
CA GLY A 345 16.46 26.73 12.03
C GLY A 345 17.81 26.40 11.39
N LEU A 346 18.26 27.23 10.44
CA LEU A 346 19.59 27.09 9.82
C LEU A 346 20.73 27.21 10.84
N LYS A 347 20.63 28.17 11.78
CA LYS A 347 21.61 28.34 12.85
C LYS A 347 21.66 27.12 13.77
N TRP A 348 20.50 26.55 14.13
CA TRP A 348 20.45 25.36 14.96
C TRP A 348 21.07 24.15 14.26
N LEU A 349 20.79 23.95 12.96
CA LEU A 349 21.44 22.89 12.19
C LEU A 349 22.97 23.04 12.19
N ASP A 350 23.49 24.27 12.13
CA ASP A 350 24.93 24.53 12.27
C ASP A 350 25.48 24.11 13.64
N GLU A 351 24.76 24.39 14.72
CA GLU A 351 25.15 23.98 16.08
C GLU A 351 25.20 22.45 16.21
N LEU A 352 24.19 21.74 15.68
CA LEU A 352 24.14 20.27 15.68
C LEU A 352 25.27 19.65 14.84
N ILE A 353 25.58 20.24 13.68
CA ILE A 353 26.69 19.81 12.83
C ILE A 353 28.03 19.98 13.56
N MET A 354 28.21 21.10 14.27
CA MET A 354 29.43 21.35 15.05
C MET A 354 29.55 20.38 16.23
N ALA A 355 28.45 20.05 16.90
CA ALA A 355 28.43 19.10 18.00
C ALA A 355 28.77 17.67 17.56
N ALA A 356 28.31 17.25 16.36
CA ALA A 356 28.57 15.95 15.76
C ALA A 356 29.98 15.84 15.12
N SER A 357 31.02 16.18 15.88
CA SER A 357 32.40 16.31 15.38
C SER A 357 33.21 14.99 15.31
N GLY A 358 32.67 13.87 15.82
CA GLY A 358 33.35 12.57 15.83
C GLY A 358 33.57 11.96 14.45
N GLU A 359 34.47 10.99 14.34
CA GLU A 359 34.77 10.25 13.09
C GLU A 359 34.12 8.85 13.06
N ASP A 360 32.98 8.70 13.73
CA ASP A 360 32.22 7.47 13.85
C ASP A 360 30.91 7.49 13.04
N VAL A 361 30.27 6.32 12.92
CA VAL A 361 29.02 6.13 12.14
C VAL A 361 27.91 7.07 12.62
N VAL A 362 27.75 7.27 13.93
CA VAL A 362 26.69 8.13 14.49
C VAL A 362 26.95 9.59 14.16
N SER A 363 28.20 10.03 14.25
CA SER A 363 28.60 11.41 13.91
C SER A 363 28.48 11.70 12.41
N TYR A 364 28.79 10.74 11.53
CA TYR A 364 28.58 10.91 10.08
C TYR A 364 27.09 10.92 9.72
N GLN A 365 26.31 10.04 10.33
CA GLN A 365 24.85 9.96 10.13
C GLN A 365 24.18 11.26 10.54
N THR A 366 24.52 11.77 11.73
CA THR A 366 23.98 13.03 12.24
C THR A 366 24.29 14.19 11.28
N ARG A 367 25.55 14.35 10.85
CA ARG A 367 25.92 15.42 9.91
C ARG A 367 25.23 15.30 8.56
N ALA A 368 25.12 14.09 8.00
CA ALA A 368 24.40 13.87 6.74
C ALA A 368 22.93 14.35 6.85
N MET A 369 22.23 13.96 7.92
CA MET A 369 20.84 14.38 8.16
C MET A 369 20.71 15.90 8.32
N MET A 370 21.61 16.53 9.09
CA MET A 370 21.56 17.98 9.32
C MET A 370 21.84 18.78 8.04
N TYR A 371 22.78 18.35 7.20
CA TYR A 371 23.04 19.00 5.91
C TYR A 371 21.89 18.83 4.91
N ALA A 372 21.16 17.70 4.96
CA ALA A 372 19.92 17.53 4.20
C ALA A 372 18.85 18.55 4.62
N GLY A 373 18.66 18.74 5.93
CA GLY A 373 17.80 19.79 6.49
C GLY A 373 18.21 21.20 6.04
N LYS A 374 19.52 21.51 6.05
CA LYS A 374 20.03 22.81 5.60
C LYS A 374 19.74 23.05 4.12
N ALA A 375 19.89 22.04 3.27
CA ALA A 375 19.57 22.15 1.85
C ALA A 375 18.10 22.51 1.63
N ALA A 376 17.18 21.84 2.35
CA ALA A 376 15.74 22.11 2.27
C ALA A 376 15.37 23.53 2.73
N LEU A 377 15.96 24.00 3.84
CA LEU A 377 15.72 25.38 4.32
C LEU A 377 16.29 26.45 3.38
N TRP A 378 17.47 26.22 2.79
CA TRP A 378 18.01 27.15 1.79
C TRP A 378 17.18 27.18 0.52
N GLN A 379 16.63 26.05 0.10
CA GLN A 379 15.68 25.98 -1.01
C GLN A 379 14.41 26.80 -0.71
N ALA A 380 13.87 26.71 0.51
CA ALA A 380 12.71 27.50 0.94
C ALA A 380 12.97 29.01 0.92
N LEU A 381 14.21 29.45 1.19
CA LEU A 381 14.64 30.85 1.07
C LEU A 381 15.01 31.28 -0.37
N GLY A 382 14.88 30.40 -1.37
CA GLY A 382 15.27 30.67 -2.76
C GLY A 382 16.79 30.78 -2.97
N LYS A 383 17.61 30.31 -2.02
CA LYS A 383 19.07 30.42 -2.03
C LYS A 383 19.74 29.20 -2.65
N SER A 384 19.65 29.09 -3.97
CA SER A 384 20.10 27.91 -4.73
C SER A 384 21.60 27.59 -4.60
N ALA A 385 22.47 28.60 -4.38
CA ALA A 385 23.90 28.37 -4.24
C ALA A 385 24.25 27.74 -2.88
N GLU A 386 23.63 28.22 -1.81
CA GLU A 386 23.78 27.73 -0.45
C GLU A 386 23.17 26.34 -0.29
N MET A 387 22.02 26.10 -0.93
CA MET A 387 21.40 24.77 -1.01
C MET A 387 22.36 23.74 -1.63
N LYS A 388 22.96 24.05 -2.80
CA LYS A 388 23.92 23.15 -3.46
C LYS A 388 25.16 22.88 -2.61
N LYS A 389 25.65 23.88 -1.87
CA LYS A 389 26.77 23.71 -0.92
C LYS A 389 26.40 22.72 0.19
N ALA A 390 25.19 22.84 0.75
CA ALA A 390 24.71 21.93 1.78
C ALA A 390 24.53 20.49 1.25
N GLN A 391 23.99 20.31 0.04
CA GLN A 391 23.89 19.00 -0.62
C GLN A 391 25.25 18.33 -0.81
N LYS A 392 26.27 19.10 -1.22
CA LYS A 392 27.62 18.57 -1.41
C LYS A 392 28.24 18.07 -0.08
N GLU A 393 28.04 18.79 1.01
CA GLU A 393 28.49 18.32 2.33
C GLU A 393 27.69 17.10 2.81
N MET A 394 26.38 17.04 2.56
CA MET A 394 25.56 15.84 2.83
C MET A 394 26.13 14.61 2.11
N GLU A 395 26.38 14.70 0.80
CA GLU A 395 26.92 13.61 -0.01
C GLU A 395 28.28 13.10 0.50
N LYS A 396 29.15 14.02 0.93
CA LYS A 396 30.43 13.69 1.56
C LYS A 396 30.25 12.77 2.77
N TYR A 397 29.33 13.09 3.68
CA TYR A 397 29.10 12.27 4.88
C TYR A 397 28.38 10.95 4.57
N VAL A 398 27.46 10.92 3.59
CA VAL A 398 26.86 9.68 3.09
C VAL A 398 27.92 8.71 2.55
N ASN A 399 28.92 9.22 1.84
CA ASN A 399 30.02 8.40 1.33
C ASN A 399 30.92 7.87 2.46
N LEU A 400 31.18 8.66 3.50
CA LEU A 400 31.94 8.23 4.68
C LEU A 400 31.20 7.14 5.49
N LEU A 401 29.86 7.19 5.54
CA LEU A 401 29.04 6.11 6.12
C LEU A 401 29.19 4.80 5.35
N LYS A 402 29.07 4.85 4.02
CA LYS A 402 29.23 3.68 3.15
C LYS A 402 30.62 3.05 3.28
N ALA A 403 31.66 3.85 3.45
CA ALA A 403 33.04 3.38 3.64
C ALA A 403 33.25 2.69 4.99
N ASN A 404 32.57 3.13 6.06
CA ASN A 404 32.69 2.53 7.40
C ASN A 404 31.75 1.34 7.65
N ALA A 405 30.71 1.16 6.83
CA ALA A 405 29.79 0.02 6.90
C ALA A 405 30.44 -1.34 6.55
N GLY A 406 31.69 -1.34 6.03
CA GLY A 406 32.45 -2.56 5.74
C GLY A 406 32.91 -3.37 6.96
N ASN A 407 32.74 -2.86 8.20
CA ASN A 407 33.25 -3.51 9.41
C ASN A 407 32.24 -3.81 10.52
N HIS A 408 30.95 -3.46 10.42
CA HIS A 408 29.93 -3.94 11.36
C HIS A 408 28.57 -4.06 10.66
N VAL A 409 28.02 -5.29 10.66
CA VAL A 409 26.64 -5.56 10.27
C VAL A 409 25.72 -5.12 11.41
N ASN A 410 24.87 -4.12 11.16
CA ASN A 410 23.45 -4.23 11.52
C ASN A 410 22.58 -3.25 10.72
N GLU A 411 21.39 -3.74 10.41
CA GLU A 411 20.32 -3.09 9.65
C GLU A 411 19.79 -1.83 10.35
N GLN A 412 19.60 -0.76 9.57
CA GLN A 412 18.52 0.24 9.62
C GLN A 412 18.96 1.52 8.89
N MET A 413 18.04 2.13 8.13
CA MET A 413 18.13 3.43 7.45
C MET A 413 18.70 3.46 6.02
N SER A 414 17.81 3.25 5.05
CA SER A 414 17.89 3.82 3.70
C SER A 414 16.58 4.54 3.35
N GLY A 415 16.28 5.60 4.11
CA GLY A 415 15.27 6.60 3.79
C GLY A 415 15.89 7.98 3.92
N VAL A 416 15.58 8.87 2.98
CA VAL A 416 16.02 10.28 2.87
C VAL A 416 17.23 10.51 1.92
N VAL A 417 16.95 10.55 0.62
CA VAL A 417 17.51 11.53 -0.33
C VAL A 417 16.43 11.88 -1.36
N PRO A 418 15.89 13.12 -1.41
CA PRO A 418 15.23 13.63 -2.60
C PRO A 418 16.30 13.89 -3.67
N GLY A 419 16.23 13.15 -4.76
CA GLY A 419 17.12 13.33 -5.90
C GLY A 419 16.93 14.72 -6.52
N GLY A 420 17.97 15.54 -6.46
CA GLY A 420 18.08 16.79 -7.18
C GLY A 420 19.48 16.93 -7.78
N VAL A 421 19.66 16.44 -9.00
CA VAL A 421 20.77 16.89 -9.87
C VAL A 421 20.20 17.25 -11.24
N SER A 422 19.95 18.55 -11.41
CA SER A 422 19.95 19.22 -12.70
C SER A 422 21.37 19.17 -13.29
N GLN A 423 21.58 18.42 -14.37
CA GLN A 423 22.70 18.69 -15.28
C GLN A 423 22.24 19.59 -16.43
N GLY A 424 23.05 20.61 -16.70
CA GLY A 424 22.70 21.79 -17.49
C GLY A 424 22.34 21.51 -18.95
N LEU A 425 21.42 22.32 -19.45
CA LEU A 425 21.19 22.55 -20.87
C LEU A 425 21.90 23.85 -21.25
N GLY A 426 23.01 23.70 -21.97
CA GLY A 426 23.45 24.71 -22.92
C GLY A 426 22.80 24.43 -24.27
N ASP A 427 22.44 25.52 -24.94
CA ASP A 427 22.11 25.69 -26.35
C ASP A 427 20.64 25.62 -26.82
N SER A 428 20.16 26.82 -27.18
CA SER A 428 18.99 27.20 -28.00
C SER A 428 17.58 26.90 -27.47
N GLN A 429 16.96 27.93 -26.86
CA GLN A 429 15.55 27.97 -26.45
C GLN A 429 14.60 27.98 -27.66
N ALA A 430 14.12 26.80 -28.04
CA ALA A 430 12.72 26.64 -28.44
C ALA A 430 11.93 26.25 -27.18
N SER A 431 10.74 26.83 -26.97
CA SER A 431 9.87 26.52 -25.81
C SER A 431 9.52 25.03 -25.78
N ARG A 432 9.57 24.42 -24.59
CA ARG A 432 9.38 22.97 -24.41
C ARG A 432 7.92 22.69 -24.09
N GLU A 433 7.07 22.80 -25.11
CA GLU A 433 5.66 22.39 -25.04
C GLU A 433 5.49 21.05 -25.76
N ILE A 434 4.86 20.08 -25.07
CA ILE A 434 4.49 18.80 -25.67
C ILE A 434 3.04 18.49 -25.36
N THR A 435 2.31 18.01 -26.36
CA THR A 435 0.93 17.54 -26.20
C THR A 435 0.89 16.03 -26.36
N LEU A 436 0.45 15.36 -25.30
CA LEU A 436 0.24 13.92 -25.25
C LEU A 436 -1.22 13.63 -25.58
N ASN A 437 -1.45 12.71 -26.51
CA ASN A 437 -2.76 12.08 -26.66
C ASN A 437 -2.86 10.95 -25.64
N TYR A 438 -4.00 10.84 -24.95
CA TYR A 438 -4.25 9.74 -24.02
C TYR A 438 -5.36 8.81 -24.49
N GLU A 439 -5.29 7.56 -24.07
CA GLU A 439 -6.36 6.57 -24.20
C GLU A 439 -7.22 6.61 -22.93
N PHE A 440 -8.53 6.71 -23.11
CA PHE A 440 -9.46 6.63 -22.01
C PHE A 440 -9.73 5.15 -21.69
N ARG A 441 -9.18 4.65 -20.59
CA ARG A 441 -9.33 3.26 -20.17
C ARG A 441 -9.94 3.23 -18.78
N GLN A 442 -11.12 2.62 -18.63
CA GLN A 442 -11.78 2.44 -17.31
C GLN A 442 -11.90 3.74 -16.48
N GLY A 443 -12.22 4.86 -17.14
CA GLY A 443 -12.46 6.12 -16.43
C GLY A 443 -11.22 7.00 -16.23
N VAL A 444 -10.03 6.60 -16.69
CA VAL A 444 -8.76 7.31 -16.43
C VAL A 444 -7.91 7.50 -17.71
N PRO A 445 -6.98 8.48 -17.72
CA PRO A 445 -6.13 8.76 -18.88
C PRO A 445 -4.85 7.92 -18.88
N VAL A 446 -4.66 7.14 -19.94
CA VAL A 446 -3.45 6.34 -20.16
C VAL A 446 -2.63 6.93 -21.31
N VAL A 447 -1.38 7.30 -21.05
CA VAL A 447 -0.48 7.91 -22.03
C VAL A 447 0.58 6.92 -22.50
N LYS A 448 1.07 7.11 -23.72
CA LYS A 448 2.22 6.36 -24.23
C LYS A 448 3.53 6.98 -23.75
N VAL A 449 4.45 6.15 -23.33
CA VAL A 449 5.80 6.55 -22.94
C VAL A 449 6.81 5.69 -23.70
N GLU A 450 8.00 6.23 -24.00
CA GLU A 450 9.10 5.41 -24.53
C GLU A 450 10.23 5.33 -23.52
N ILE A 451 10.71 4.11 -23.28
CA ILE A 451 11.88 3.82 -22.44
C ILE A 451 12.80 2.94 -23.28
N ASN A 452 14.06 3.35 -23.42
CA ASN A 452 15.07 2.71 -24.29
C ASN A 452 14.59 2.42 -25.74
N GLY A 453 13.67 3.23 -26.27
CA GLY A 453 13.15 3.06 -27.64
C GLY A 453 11.99 2.06 -27.77
N HIS A 454 11.49 1.50 -26.68
CA HIS A 454 10.26 0.70 -26.67
C HIS A 454 9.09 1.49 -26.08
N THR A 455 7.89 1.28 -26.65
CA THR A 455 6.66 1.97 -26.20
C THR A 455 5.96 1.18 -25.09
N TYR A 456 5.60 1.88 -24.02
CA TYR A 456 4.85 1.39 -22.88
C TYR A 456 3.62 2.28 -22.61
N TYR A 457 2.67 1.78 -21.84
CA TYR A 457 1.44 2.51 -21.48
C TYR A 457 1.45 2.85 -20.00
N PHE A 458 1.33 4.12 -19.65
CA PHE A 458 1.35 4.56 -18.27
C PHE A 458 0.05 5.29 -17.93
N LEU A 459 -0.51 5.01 -16.77
CA LEU A 459 -1.56 5.86 -16.19
C LEU A 459 -0.95 7.24 -15.89
N PHE A 460 -1.58 8.31 -16.34
CA PHE A 460 -1.20 9.66 -15.93
C PHE A 460 -1.94 9.97 -14.62
N ASP A 461 -1.23 10.00 -13.51
CA ASP A 461 -1.82 10.05 -12.16
C ASP A 461 -1.26 11.23 -11.37
N THR A 462 -2.03 12.31 -11.30
CA THR A 462 -1.70 13.49 -10.51
C THR A 462 -1.60 13.22 -9.02
N CYS A 463 -2.25 12.17 -8.51
CA CYS A 463 -2.19 11.76 -7.11
C CYS A 463 -1.23 10.58 -6.84
N ALA A 464 -0.47 10.14 -7.85
CA ALA A 464 0.69 9.28 -7.62
C ALA A 464 1.87 10.12 -7.12
N GLY A 465 2.23 9.98 -5.83
CA GLY A 465 3.34 10.71 -5.21
C GLY A 465 4.71 10.46 -5.84
N ILE A 466 4.85 9.38 -6.62
CA ILE A 466 6.03 9.08 -7.45
C ILE A 466 5.60 8.28 -8.68
N THR A 467 6.35 8.41 -9.77
CA THR A 467 6.24 7.54 -10.94
C THR A 467 6.46 6.08 -10.52
N CYS A 468 5.64 5.17 -11.04
CA CYS A 468 5.78 3.74 -10.80
C CYS A 468 6.04 2.99 -12.11
N VAL A 469 6.75 1.86 -12.03
CA VAL A 469 6.99 0.94 -13.14
C VAL A 469 6.71 -0.49 -12.71
N SER A 470 6.24 -1.32 -13.62
CA SER A 470 6.09 -2.75 -13.36
C SER A 470 7.47 -3.43 -13.26
N ASP A 471 7.56 -4.46 -12.42
CA ASP A 471 8.69 -5.39 -12.39
C ASP A 471 8.98 -5.99 -13.78
N LYS A 472 7.95 -6.31 -14.56
CA LYS A 472 8.05 -6.71 -15.97
C LYS A 472 8.81 -5.68 -16.82
N LEU A 473 8.48 -4.40 -16.71
CA LEU A 473 9.16 -3.32 -17.45
C LEU A 473 10.61 -3.19 -16.98
N VAL A 474 10.84 -3.15 -15.67
CA VAL A 474 12.19 -3.10 -15.07
C VAL A 474 13.07 -4.23 -15.62
N ASN A 475 12.51 -5.44 -15.70
CA ASN A 475 13.20 -6.62 -16.21
C ASN A 475 13.43 -6.57 -17.74
N THR A 476 12.42 -6.14 -18.50
CA THR A 476 12.50 -6.04 -19.96
C THR A 476 13.57 -5.03 -20.38
N GLU A 477 13.58 -3.87 -19.72
CA GLU A 477 14.48 -2.77 -20.00
C GLU A 477 15.80 -2.83 -19.26
N LYS A 478 15.98 -3.84 -18.38
CA LYS A 478 17.16 -4.02 -17.53
C LYS A 478 17.50 -2.75 -16.74
N LEU A 479 16.47 -2.12 -16.18
CA LEU A 479 16.63 -0.91 -15.39
C LEU A 479 17.43 -1.23 -14.11
N ALA A 480 18.31 -0.33 -13.71
CA ALA A 480 18.98 -0.45 -12.42
C ALA A 480 17.95 -0.25 -11.31
N TYR A 481 17.99 -1.06 -10.25
CA TYR A 481 17.08 -0.92 -9.12
C TYR A 481 17.77 -1.23 -7.79
N GLN A 482 17.16 -0.73 -6.71
CA GLN A 482 17.61 -0.93 -5.34
C GLN A 482 16.42 -1.15 -4.41
N GLN A 483 16.55 -2.07 -3.47
CA GLN A 483 15.57 -2.29 -2.41
C GLN A 483 15.77 -1.22 -1.33
N THR A 484 14.68 -0.59 -0.90
CA THR A 484 14.73 0.45 0.15
C THR A 484 14.24 -0.10 1.48
N GLY A 485 14.70 0.47 2.59
CA GLY A 485 14.19 0.15 3.92
C GLY A 485 12.86 0.85 4.26
N ASN A 486 12.18 1.45 3.28
CA ASN A 486 10.97 2.23 3.48
C ASN A 486 9.74 1.47 3.01
N THR A 487 8.61 1.70 3.67
CA THR A 487 7.27 1.31 3.23
C THR A 487 6.58 2.53 2.61
N MET A 488 5.83 2.34 1.53
CA MET A 488 4.95 3.38 0.97
C MET A 488 3.51 2.92 1.09
N GLN A 489 2.61 3.88 1.35
CA GLN A 489 1.18 3.60 1.42
C GLN A 489 0.73 2.96 0.10
N GLY A 490 0.30 1.70 0.19
CA GLY A 490 -0.11 0.91 -0.95
C GLY A 490 0.93 0.04 -1.63
N MET A 491 2.12 -0.07 -1.03
CA MET A 491 3.12 -1.06 -1.40
C MET A 491 3.38 -1.96 -0.18
N GLY A 492 3.75 -3.23 -0.41
CA GLY A 492 4.07 -4.18 0.65
C GLY A 492 5.31 -3.80 1.48
N ASP A 493 5.79 -4.74 2.30
CA ASP A 493 6.71 -4.51 3.43
C ASP A 493 8.04 -3.80 3.11
N GLN A 494 8.47 -3.70 1.84
CA GLN A 494 9.58 -2.84 1.38
C GLN A 494 9.41 -2.35 -0.07
N VAL A 495 9.68 -1.05 -0.32
CA VAL A 495 9.62 -0.44 -1.65
C VAL A 495 10.91 -0.70 -2.42
N VAL A 496 10.82 -1.19 -3.64
CA VAL A 496 11.94 -1.27 -4.59
C VAL A 496 11.90 -0.03 -5.49
N MET A 497 13.04 0.61 -5.70
CA MET A 497 13.18 1.80 -6.55
C MET A 497 14.04 1.48 -7.77
N ALA A 498 13.52 1.72 -8.97
CA ALA A 498 14.24 1.62 -10.23
C ALA A 498 14.65 3.01 -10.74
N GLU A 499 15.75 3.07 -11.48
CA GLU A 499 16.17 4.23 -12.25
C GLU A 499 15.81 4.02 -13.73
N ILE A 500 15.06 4.95 -14.29
CA ILE A 500 14.75 5.07 -15.71
C ILE A 500 15.78 6.04 -16.33
N PRO A 501 16.78 5.56 -17.08
CA PRO A 501 17.84 6.42 -17.61
C PRO A 501 17.32 7.47 -18.57
N VAL A 502 16.35 7.08 -19.42
CA VAL A 502 15.68 7.96 -20.38
C VAL A 502 14.20 7.56 -20.47
N LEU A 503 13.33 8.52 -20.14
CA LEU A 503 11.88 8.45 -20.27
C LEU A 503 11.45 9.50 -21.30
N SER A 504 10.85 9.07 -22.41
CA SER A 504 10.28 9.97 -23.41
C SER A 504 8.76 10.01 -23.30
N LEU A 505 8.20 11.21 -23.25
CA LEU A 505 6.75 11.46 -23.29
C LEU A 505 6.44 12.21 -24.58
N GLY A 506 6.03 11.47 -25.63
CA GLY A 506 5.90 12.01 -26.99
C GLY A 506 7.26 12.43 -27.55
N GLY A 507 7.65 13.69 -27.37
CA GLY A 507 8.97 14.24 -27.71
C GLY A 507 9.76 14.78 -26.50
N LEU A 508 9.18 14.73 -25.30
CA LEU A 508 9.79 15.24 -24.08
C LEU A 508 10.73 14.18 -23.48
N VAL A 509 12.03 14.34 -23.70
CA VAL A 509 13.07 13.44 -23.16
C VAL A 509 13.49 13.83 -21.75
N LEU A 510 13.17 12.99 -20.76
CA LEU A 510 13.54 13.15 -19.36
C LEU A 510 14.59 12.12 -18.98
N LYS A 511 15.63 12.52 -18.23
CA LYS A 511 16.75 11.64 -17.89
C LYS A 511 16.79 11.32 -16.39
N GLY A 512 17.24 10.11 -16.05
CA GLY A 512 17.54 9.69 -14.67
C GLY A 512 16.35 9.73 -13.71
N ARG A 513 15.16 9.30 -14.15
CA ARG A 513 13.95 9.34 -13.32
C ARG A 513 13.88 8.15 -12.39
N GLN A 514 13.66 8.41 -11.11
CA GLN A 514 13.38 7.35 -10.13
C GLN A 514 11.92 6.90 -10.25
N ALA A 515 11.68 5.60 -10.15
CA ALA A 515 10.35 5.03 -10.17
C ALA A 515 10.21 3.91 -9.14
N ALA A 516 9.09 3.87 -8.42
CA ALA A 516 8.79 2.76 -7.53
C ALA A 516 8.39 1.53 -8.35
N VAL A 517 8.92 0.37 -8.00
CA VAL A 517 8.64 -0.89 -8.71
C VAL A 517 7.42 -1.54 -8.09
N MET A 518 6.46 -1.86 -8.94
CA MET A 518 5.23 -2.54 -8.59
C MET A 518 5.15 -3.88 -9.30
N SER A 519 4.44 -4.84 -8.73
CA SER A 519 4.20 -6.09 -9.45
C SER A 519 3.38 -5.84 -10.72
N GLU A 520 3.73 -6.47 -11.84
CA GLU A 520 2.89 -6.50 -13.05
C GLU A 520 1.51 -7.12 -12.79
N HIS A 521 1.38 -7.91 -11.71
CA HIS A 521 0.13 -8.47 -11.25
C HIS A 521 -0.66 -7.54 -10.32
N ASN A 522 -0.20 -6.30 -10.11
CA ASN A 522 -0.98 -5.29 -9.40
C ASN A 522 -2.37 -5.17 -10.07
N PRO A 523 -3.47 -5.25 -9.29
CA PRO A 523 -4.82 -5.23 -9.85
C PRO A 523 -5.09 -4.03 -10.75
N VAL A 524 -4.57 -2.85 -10.40
CA VAL A 524 -4.74 -1.62 -11.20
C VAL A 524 -3.98 -1.74 -12.52
N PHE A 525 -2.74 -2.22 -12.50
CA PHE A 525 -1.91 -2.35 -13.71
C PHE A 525 -2.53 -3.33 -14.71
N LYS A 526 -3.00 -4.47 -14.19
CA LYS A 526 -3.70 -5.48 -14.99
C LYS A 526 -5.04 -4.96 -15.53
N HIS A 527 -5.82 -4.28 -14.68
CA HIS A 527 -7.13 -3.77 -15.05
C HIS A 527 -7.07 -2.68 -16.13
N LEU A 528 -6.07 -1.80 -16.07
CA LEU A 528 -5.86 -0.72 -17.04
C LEU A 528 -5.01 -1.14 -18.26
N GLY A 529 -4.33 -2.29 -18.17
CA GLY A 529 -3.35 -2.74 -19.16
C GLY A 529 -2.17 -1.75 -19.29
N VAL A 530 -1.63 -1.32 -18.15
CA VAL A 530 -0.52 -0.35 -18.07
C VAL A 530 0.73 -1.00 -17.49
N ASP A 531 1.89 -0.48 -17.88
CA ASP A 531 3.21 -0.93 -17.43
C ASP A 531 3.78 -0.04 -16.32
N GLY A 532 3.08 1.03 -15.94
CA GLY A 532 3.48 1.98 -14.91
C GLY A 532 2.49 3.13 -14.71
N THR A 533 2.88 4.07 -13.85
CA THR A 533 2.16 5.34 -13.62
C THR A 533 3.13 6.51 -13.72
N ILE A 534 2.73 7.60 -14.37
CA ILE A 534 3.46 8.88 -14.34
C ILE A 534 2.96 9.66 -13.14
N GLY A 535 3.85 9.98 -12.20
CA GLY A 535 3.51 10.64 -10.94
C GLY A 535 4.22 11.97 -10.73
N ALA A 536 4.11 12.50 -9.50
CA ALA A 536 4.49 13.86 -9.12
C ALA A 536 5.94 14.24 -9.44
N ASN A 537 6.88 13.29 -9.39
CA ASN A 537 8.30 13.53 -9.71
C ASN A 537 8.56 13.78 -11.21
N VAL A 538 7.54 13.69 -12.06
CA VAL A 538 7.54 14.12 -13.46
C VAL A 538 6.55 15.26 -13.66
N ILE A 539 5.32 15.11 -13.16
CA ILE A 539 4.21 16.04 -13.40
C ILE A 539 4.52 17.46 -12.86
N ASN A 540 5.10 17.55 -11.66
CA ASN A 540 5.25 18.82 -10.95
C ASN A 540 6.30 19.77 -11.55
N GLU A 541 7.05 19.32 -12.57
CA GLU A 541 8.03 20.15 -13.29
C GLU A 541 7.38 21.08 -14.33
N PHE A 542 6.08 20.90 -14.63
CA PHE A 542 5.43 21.52 -15.77
C PHE A 542 4.15 22.30 -15.40
N VAL A 543 3.76 23.18 -16.30
CA VAL A 543 2.36 23.60 -16.46
C VAL A 543 1.63 22.48 -17.20
N VAL A 544 0.61 21.91 -16.57
CA VAL A 544 -0.12 20.75 -17.10
C VAL A 544 -1.54 21.15 -17.46
N THR A 545 -1.87 21.09 -18.76
CA THR A 545 -3.23 21.35 -19.25
C THR A 545 -3.90 20.04 -19.64
N ILE A 546 -5.09 19.77 -19.13
CA ILE A 546 -5.87 18.56 -19.38
C ILE A 546 -7.19 18.95 -20.06
N ASP A 547 -7.38 18.47 -21.28
CA ASP A 547 -8.57 18.71 -22.10
C ASP A 547 -9.21 17.37 -22.49
N ALA A 548 -10.30 17.03 -21.80
CA ALA A 548 -10.94 15.72 -21.96
C ALA A 548 -11.66 15.56 -23.30
N ARG A 549 -12.16 16.66 -23.89
CA ARG A 549 -12.85 16.63 -25.19
C ARG A 549 -11.89 16.31 -26.32
N ASN A 550 -10.71 16.91 -26.27
CA ASN A 550 -9.65 16.65 -27.24
C ASN A 550 -8.81 15.42 -26.88
N LYS A 551 -9.01 14.84 -25.68
CA LYS A 551 -8.24 13.71 -25.14
C LYS A 551 -6.74 13.99 -25.09
N THR A 552 -6.40 15.20 -24.64
CA THR A 552 -5.02 15.68 -24.60
C THR A 552 -4.58 16.05 -23.19
N ILE A 553 -3.29 15.82 -22.92
CA ILE A 553 -2.55 16.35 -21.77
C ILE A 553 -1.34 17.08 -22.31
N THR A 554 -1.27 18.40 -22.09
CA THR A 554 -0.14 19.23 -22.53
C THR A 554 0.77 19.54 -21.35
N LEU A 555 2.07 19.29 -21.52
CA LEU A 555 3.13 19.67 -20.58
C LEU A 555 3.91 20.83 -21.18
N SER A 556 3.97 21.96 -20.47
CA SER A 556 4.64 23.17 -20.93
C SER A 556 5.52 23.80 -19.84
N ASP A 557 6.58 24.49 -20.26
CA ASP A 557 7.39 25.36 -19.39
C ASP A 557 6.80 26.78 -19.26
N ARG A 558 5.70 27.06 -19.97
CA ARG A 558 5.03 28.36 -20.01
C ARG A 558 3.54 28.22 -19.80
N VAL A 559 2.97 29.30 -19.30
CA VAL A 559 1.53 29.47 -19.13
C VAL A 559 0.97 30.15 -20.38
N ASP A 560 -0.25 29.78 -20.78
CA ASP A 560 -1.01 30.52 -21.79
C ASP A 560 -1.26 31.96 -21.28
N PRO A 561 -0.73 33.00 -21.96
CA PRO A 561 -0.85 34.39 -21.51
C PRO A 561 -2.29 34.90 -21.49
N SER A 562 -3.24 34.21 -22.13
CA SER A 562 -4.67 34.55 -22.08
C SER A 562 -5.31 34.23 -20.72
N ILE A 563 -4.71 33.32 -19.93
CA ILE A 563 -5.21 32.96 -18.60
C ILE A 563 -4.89 34.09 -17.62
N SER A 564 -5.90 34.92 -17.37
CA SER A 564 -5.81 36.07 -16.46
C SER A 564 -6.21 35.75 -15.02
N ARG A 565 -6.94 34.65 -14.78
CA ARG A 565 -7.46 34.27 -13.46
C ARG A 565 -6.90 32.95 -12.99
N TRP A 566 -6.42 32.95 -11.75
CA TRP A 566 -5.79 31.81 -11.10
C TRP A 566 -6.39 31.58 -9.71
N GLU A 567 -6.61 30.32 -9.38
CA GLU A 567 -6.99 29.84 -8.06
C GLU A 567 -5.77 29.15 -7.40
N THR A 568 -5.84 28.87 -6.10
CA THR A 568 -4.69 28.36 -5.33
C THR A 568 -4.53 26.85 -5.51
N LEU A 569 -3.30 26.41 -5.82
CA LEU A 569 -2.88 25.00 -5.79
C LEU A 569 -1.75 24.86 -4.75
N LYS A 570 -1.97 24.00 -3.75
CA LYS A 570 -0.93 23.58 -2.80
C LYS A 570 -0.47 22.16 -3.14
N LEU A 571 0.66 21.75 -2.58
CA LEU A 571 1.10 20.36 -2.65
C LEU A 571 0.96 19.72 -1.27
N TRP A 572 0.31 18.56 -1.23
CA TRP A 572 0.27 17.69 -0.06
C TRP A 572 0.98 16.39 -0.45
N ASN A 573 2.09 16.02 0.19
CA ASN A 573 2.89 14.85 -0.22
C ASN A 573 3.20 14.78 -1.73
N ASN A 574 3.53 15.93 -2.32
CA ASN A 574 3.78 16.13 -3.76
C ASN A 574 2.55 16.02 -4.69
N VAL A 575 1.34 15.75 -4.20
CA VAL A 575 0.11 15.69 -5.01
C VAL A 575 -0.69 16.99 -4.95
N PRO A 576 -1.45 17.38 -6.00
CA PRO A 576 -2.09 18.69 -6.09
C PRO A 576 -3.32 18.78 -5.18
N LEU A 577 -3.31 19.78 -4.31
CA LEU A 577 -4.41 20.15 -3.44
C LEU A 577 -4.99 21.48 -3.90
N LEU A 578 -6.11 21.43 -4.61
CA LEU A 578 -6.81 22.56 -5.18
C LEU A 578 -7.73 23.19 -4.15
N SER A 579 -7.76 24.53 -4.07
CA SER A 579 -8.78 25.23 -3.28
C SER A 579 -10.05 25.38 -4.11
N VAL A 580 -11.06 24.53 -3.87
CA VAL A 580 -12.37 24.62 -4.53
C VAL A 580 -13.41 25.21 -3.60
N LYS A 581 -14.59 25.59 -4.12
CA LYS A 581 -15.71 26.02 -3.27
C LYS A 581 -16.91 25.11 -3.40
N VAL A 582 -17.62 24.89 -2.30
CA VAL A 582 -18.85 24.10 -2.25
C VAL A 582 -19.99 24.93 -1.67
N GLN A 583 -21.20 24.72 -2.17
CA GLN A 583 -22.37 25.49 -1.76
C GLN A 583 -23.27 24.66 -0.84
N GLY A 584 -23.69 25.20 0.31
CA GLY A 584 -24.66 24.57 1.23
C GLY A 584 -25.57 25.60 1.88
N LYS A 585 -26.90 25.37 1.89
CA LYS A 585 -27.92 26.28 2.48
C LYS A 585 -27.81 27.77 2.08
N GLY A 586 -27.22 28.07 0.91
CA GLY A 586 -27.00 29.44 0.43
C GLY A 586 -25.65 30.05 0.82
N GLU A 587 -24.85 29.35 1.63
CA GLU A 587 -23.47 29.69 1.94
C GLU A 587 -22.50 28.98 0.98
N VAL A 588 -21.31 29.57 0.82
CA VAL A 588 -20.22 29.04 -0.01
C VAL A 588 -19.00 28.84 0.89
N HIS A 589 -18.43 27.64 0.86
CA HIS A 589 -17.32 27.23 1.71
C HIS A 589 -16.11 26.87 0.84
N ASP A 590 -14.93 27.39 1.17
CA ASP A 590 -13.67 26.93 0.58
C ASP A 590 -13.27 25.57 1.16
N VAL A 591 -12.97 24.61 0.30
CA VAL A 591 -12.60 23.24 0.67
C VAL A 591 -11.38 22.81 -0.14
N PRO A 592 -10.34 22.25 0.52
CA PRO A 592 -9.22 21.64 -0.18
C PRO A 592 -9.63 20.32 -0.84
N ALA A 593 -9.29 20.15 -2.12
CA ALA A 593 -9.60 18.96 -2.89
C ALA A 593 -8.38 18.43 -3.65
N LEU A 594 -8.10 17.14 -3.51
CA LEU A 594 -7.14 16.42 -4.33
C LEU A 594 -7.72 16.25 -5.72
N PHE A 595 -6.98 16.67 -6.75
CA PHE A 595 -7.35 16.35 -8.13
C PHE A 595 -6.60 15.10 -8.56
N ASP A 596 -7.34 14.01 -8.74
CA ASP A 596 -6.82 12.66 -8.95
C ASP A 596 -7.24 12.14 -10.32
N THR A 597 -6.33 12.29 -11.29
CA THR A 597 -6.53 11.75 -12.64
C THR A 597 -6.46 10.22 -12.67
N GLY A 598 -5.91 9.57 -11.62
CA GLY A 598 -5.94 8.12 -11.40
C GLY A 598 -7.27 7.58 -10.86
N ASN A 599 -8.20 8.47 -10.46
CA ASN A 599 -9.51 8.07 -9.96
C ASN A 599 -10.56 8.02 -11.08
N GLY A 600 -10.94 6.80 -11.49
CA GLY A 600 -11.95 6.52 -12.51
C GLY A 600 -13.38 6.30 -11.99
N THR A 601 -13.65 6.52 -10.70
CA THR A 601 -14.96 6.18 -10.09
C THR A 601 -16.13 6.99 -10.65
N GLY A 602 -15.85 8.16 -11.22
CA GLY A 602 -16.87 9.07 -11.71
C GLY A 602 -17.73 9.64 -10.57
N ALA A 603 -17.22 9.72 -9.34
CA ALA A 603 -17.86 10.44 -8.26
C ALA A 603 -16.83 11.23 -7.48
N ILE A 604 -17.25 12.34 -6.89
CA ILE A 604 -16.42 13.06 -5.93
C ILE A 604 -16.28 12.18 -4.68
N GLY A 605 -15.05 11.87 -4.30
CA GLY A 605 -14.78 11.08 -3.10
C GLY A 605 -14.78 11.98 -1.86
N LEU A 606 -15.56 11.62 -0.85
CA LEU A 606 -15.48 12.22 0.48
C LEU A 606 -14.85 11.18 1.42
N PRO A 607 -13.82 11.54 2.21
CA PRO A 607 -13.01 10.55 2.91
C PRO A 607 -13.65 10.00 4.19
N SER A 608 -14.64 10.70 4.76
CA SER A 608 -15.25 10.30 6.04
C SER A 608 -16.77 10.19 5.97
N VAL A 609 -17.28 9.15 6.64
CA VAL A 609 -18.71 8.95 6.92
C VAL A 609 -19.28 10.10 7.73
N GLU A 610 -18.57 10.54 8.78
CA GLU A 610 -18.95 11.69 9.60
C GLU A 610 -19.01 12.98 8.77
N GLY A 611 -18.00 13.24 7.93
CA GLY A 611 -17.96 14.40 7.05
C GLY A 611 -19.13 14.40 6.06
N PHE A 612 -19.54 13.22 5.58
CA PHE A 612 -20.70 13.09 4.72
C PHE A 612 -22.00 13.49 5.44
N GLU A 613 -22.18 13.03 6.68
CA GLU A 613 -23.32 13.40 7.51
C GLU A 613 -23.33 14.89 7.83
N GLN A 614 -22.19 15.48 8.21
CA GLN A 614 -22.03 16.91 8.45
C GLN A 614 -22.35 17.75 7.20
N TRP A 615 -21.83 17.36 6.03
CA TRP A 615 -22.09 18.07 4.77
C TRP A 615 -23.56 17.94 4.34
N THR A 616 -24.20 16.82 4.65
CA THR A 616 -25.64 16.64 4.48
C THR A 616 -26.42 17.59 5.38
N GLN A 617 -26.06 17.69 6.66
CA GLN A 617 -26.69 18.62 7.61
C GLN A 617 -26.47 20.10 7.25
N ALA A 618 -25.29 20.44 6.72
CA ALA A 618 -24.98 21.76 6.17
C ALA A 618 -25.71 22.04 4.84
N GLY A 619 -26.39 21.05 4.27
CA GLY A 619 -27.09 21.15 2.99
C GLY A 619 -26.15 21.32 1.80
N ILE A 620 -24.90 20.87 1.93
CA ILE A 620 -23.91 20.75 0.84
C ILE A 620 -24.18 19.49 0.02
N ILE A 621 -24.75 18.46 0.65
CA ILE A 621 -25.13 17.19 0.00
C ILE A 621 -26.64 16.97 0.16
N GLY A 622 -27.31 16.66 -0.95
CA GLY A 622 -28.69 16.19 -1.01
C GLY A 622 -28.79 14.80 -1.64
N ASP A 623 -30.03 14.31 -1.82
CA ASP A 623 -30.32 13.01 -2.43
C ASP A 623 -29.53 11.83 -1.80
N VAL A 624 -29.37 11.85 -0.48
CA VAL A 624 -28.49 10.90 0.24
C VAL A 624 -29.10 9.51 0.28
N GLU A 625 -28.27 8.52 -0.05
CA GLU A 625 -28.55 7.11 0.06
C GLU A 625 -27.45 6.41 0.87
N GLU A 626 -27.89 5.58 1.81
CA GLU A 626 -27.03 4.76 2.65
C GLU A 626 -26.81 3.39 2.02
N GLY A 627 -25.59 2.89 2.17
CA GLY A 627 -25.20 1.54 1.81
C GLY A 627 -24.19 0.97 2.80
N ASN A 628 -23.83 -0.29 2.58
CA ASN A 628 -22.84 -1.01 3.38
C ASN A 628 -21.88 -1.75 2.45
N GLY A 629 -20.63 -1.90 2.86
CA GLY A 629 -19.60 -2.63 2.11
C GLY A 629 -18.40 -1.77 1.73
N PHE A 630 -17.70 -2.16 0.67
CA PHE A 630 -16.47 -1.50 0.23
C PHE A 630 -16.60 -0.94 -1.20
N ILE A 631 -15.91 0.16 -1.46
CA ILE A 631 -15.89 0.82 -2.78
C ILE A 631 -14.44 1.00 -3.22
N GLY A 632 -14.10 0.38 -4.35
CA GLY A 632 -12.86 0.63 -5.07
C GLY A 632 -11.65 -0.20 -4.66
N THR A 633 -10.71 -0.27 -5.60
CA THR A 633 -9.37 -0.83 -5.45
C THR A 633 -8.39 0.30 -5.70
N MET A 634 -7.63 0.72 -4.69
CA MET A 634 -6.53 1.66 -4.90
C MET A 634 -5.28 0.91 -5.35
N VAL A 635 -4.30 1.65 -5.88
CA VAL A 635 -2.93 1.13 -6.14
C VAL A 635 -2.38 0.39 -4.90
N GLY A 636 -2.86 0.80 -3.71
CA GLY A 636 -2.57 0.22 -2.41
C GLY A 636 -3.52 -0.77 -1.77
N GLY A 637 -4.52 -1.27 -2.50
CA GLY A 637 -5.51 -2.22 -1.98
C GLY A 637 -6.87 -1.59 -1.68
N MET A 638 -7.73 -2.38 -1.06
CA MET A 638 -9.15 -2.06 -0.86
C MET A 638 -9.37 -1.23 0.40
N VAL A 639 -10.18 -0.17 0.32
CA VAL A 639 -10.62 0.61 1.48
C VAL A 639 -11.83 -0.10 2.12
N LYS A 640 -11.70 -0.51 3.39
CA LYS A 640 -12.80 -1.09 4.17
C LYS A 640 -13.57 0.02 4.89
N THR A 641 -14.89 0.01 4.75
CA THR A 641 -15.80 0.86 5.55
C THR A 641 -17.01 0.03 5.94
N ASP A 642 -17.44 0.10 7.20
CA ASP A 642 -18.66 -0.60 7.64
C ASP A 642 -19.95 0.10 7.17
N LYS A 643 -19.83 1.36 6.71
CA LYS A 643 -20.93 2.21 6.24
C LYS A 643 -20.51 3.03 5.03
N LEU A 644 -21.39 3.14 4.05
CA LEU A 644 -21.20 3.91 2.82
C LEU A 644 -22.34 4.92 2.64
N TYR A 645 -22.02 6.09 2.10
CA TYR A 645 -23.01 7.04 1.62
C TYR A 645 -22.72 7.44 0.19
N ARG A 646 -23.79 7.66 -0.58
CA ARG A 646 -23.74 8.38 -1.85
C ARG A 646 -24.81 9.45 -1.86
N GLY A 647 -24.61 10.50 -2.66
CA GLY A 647 -25.54 11.60 -2.76
C GLY A 647 -25.14 12.55 -3.88
N ARG A 648 -25.65 13.78 -3.79
CA ARG A 648 -25.42 14.82 -4.80
C ARG A 648 -25.07 16.15 -4.17
N MET A 649 -23.96 16.72 -4.58
CA MET A 649 -23.58 18.06 -4.13
C MET A 649 -24.55 19.11 -4.67
N THR A 650 -24.96 20.04 -3.82
CA THR A 650 -25.85 21.14 -4.18
C THR A 650 -25.19 22.19 -5.08
N GLY A 651 -23.87 22.34 -4.96
CA GLY A 651 -23.05 23.14 -5.87
C GLY A 651 -21.56 22.93 -5.63
N LEU A 652 -20.81 22.60 -6.69
CA LEU A 652 -19.35 22.60 -6.73
C LEU A 652 -18.90 23.75 -7.64
N HIS A 653 -18.10 24.66 -7.11
CA HIS A 653 -17.52 25.76 -7.86
C HIS A 653 -16.13 25.38 -8.37
N LEU A 654 -15.93 25.53 -9.68
CA LEU A 654 -14.62 25.42 -10.33
C LEU A 654 -14.45 26.66 -11.21
N GLY A 655 -13.47 27.49 -10.87
CA GLY A 655 -13.34 28.82 -11.47
C GLY A 655 -14.60 29.66 -11.23
N ASP A 656 -15.20 30.16 -12.31
CA ASP A 656 -16.45 30.92 -12.28
C ASP A 656 -17.72 30.09 -12.47
N ALA A 657 -17.59 28.80 -12.79
CA ALA A 657 -18.72 27.92 -13.00
C ALA A 657 -19.20 27.27 -11.69
N VAL A 658 -20.51 27.04 -11.60
CA VAL A 658 -21.15 26.32 -10.50
C VAL A 658 -21.87 25.10 -11.05
N PHE A 659 -21.41 23.92 -10.67
CA PHE A 659 -21.95 22.64 -11.08
C PHE A 659 -22.83 22.05 -9.99
N LYS A 660 -24.13 21.91 -10.27
CA LYS A 660 -25.11 21.35 -9.34
C LYS A 660 -25.28 19.85 -9.58
N LYS A 661 -25.73 19.15 -8.55
CA LYS A 661 -26.03 17.71 -8.58
C LYS A 661 -24.80 16.82 -8.85
N MET A 662 -23.59 17.30 -8.53
CA MET A 662 -22.37 16.50 -8.70
C MET A 662 -22.44 15.23 -7.86
N PRO A 663 -22.26 14.04 -8.45
CA PRO A 663 -22.24 12.80 -7.68
C PRO A 663 -21.13 12.80 -6.65
N ILE A 664 -21.45 12.45 -5.40
CA ILE A 664 -20.50 12.37 -4.28
C ILE A 664 -20.71 11.06 -3.52
N ILE A 665 -19.62 10.46 -3.07
CA ILE A 665 -19.63 9.15 -2.41
C ILE A 665 -18.56 9.08 -1.32
N THR A 666 -18.80 8.31 -0.26
CA THR A 666 -17.76 7.96 0.73
C THR A 666 -16.73 7.05 0.08
N GLY A 667 -15.45 7.44 0.07
CA GLY A 667 -14.40 6.63 -0.56
C GLY A 667 -13.10 7.37 -0.90
N GLY A 668 -12.84 8.53 -0.30
CA GLY A 668 -11.57 9.26 -0.46
C GLY A 668 -10.54 8.93 0.64
N ILE A 669 -9.30 9.38 0.48
CA ILE A 669 -8.31 9.45 1.56
C ILE A 669 -8.05 10.91 1.90
N GLY A 670 -8.28 11.29 3.16
CA GLY A 670 -7.79 12.54 3.76
C GLY A 670 -8.43 13.85 3.29
N TYR A 671 -8.78 14.03 2.02
CA TYR A 671 -9.36 15.26 1.46
C TYR A 671 -10.52 14.93 0.51
N LEU A 672 -11.27 15.95 0.06
CA LEU A 672 -12.21 15.81 -1.04
C LEU A 672 -11.44 15.35 -2.29
N LEU A 673 -11.93 14.35 -3.01
CA LEU A 673 -11.26 13.76 -4.16
C LEU A 673 -12.03 14.09 -5.43
N LEU A 674 -11.46 14.94 -6.28
CA LEU A 674 -11.97 15.20 -7.63
C LEU A 674 -11.49 14.08 -8.55
N CYS A 675 -12.42 13.22 -8.97
CA CYS A 675 -12.13 12.14 -9.93
C CYS A 675 -11.82 12.70 -11.33
N PHE A 676 -11.15 11.92 -12.17
CA PHE A 676 -10.81 12.34 -13.54
C PHE A 676 -12.01 12.84 -14.35
N LYS A 677 -13.20 12.28 -14.11
CA LYS A 677 -14.45 12.67 -14.79
C LYS A 677 -14.84 14.15 -14.61
N THR A 678 -14.31 14.86 -13.60
CA THR A 678 -14.52 16.32 -13.50
C THR A 678 -13.96 17.09 -14.68
N THR A 679 -13.02 16.51 -15.44
CA THR A 679 -12.52 17.09 -16.70
C THR A 679 -13.55 17.09 -17.83
N ASP A 680 -14.66 16.36 -17.71
CA ASP A 680 -15.79 16.46 -18.66
C ASP A 680 -16.49 17.83 -18.57
N LEU A 681 -16.26 18.57 -17.48
CA LEU A 681 -16.88 19.88 -17.21
C LEU A 681 -16.08 21.05 -17.79
N GLY A 682 -14.79 20.86 -18.07
CA GLY A 682 -13.91 21.94 -18.52
C GLY A 682 -12.43 21.55 -18.55
N VAL A 683 -11.61 22.50 -19.01
CA VAL A 683 -10.16 22.34 -19.13
C VAL A 683 -9.49 22.73 -17.81
N PHE A 684 -8.68 21.83 -17.26
CA PHE A 684 -7.83 22.13 -16.10
C PHE A 684 -6.44 22.55 -16.59
N THR A 685 -5.90 23.65 -16.06
CA THR A 685 -4.50 24.03 -16.21
C THR A 685 -3.85 24.15 -14.83
N LEU A 686 -2.94 23.23 -14.52
CA LEU A 686 -2.21 23.14 -13.25
C LEU A 686 -0.80 23.71 -13.45
N ASP A 687 -0.53 24.90 -12.93
CA ASP A 687 0.79 25.54 -12.96
C ASP A 687 1.55 25.16 -11.68
N TYR A 688 2.08 23.93 -11.65
CA TYR A 688 2.82 23.39 -10.51
C TYR A 688 4.00 24.26 -10.08
N PRO A 689 4.86 24.79 -10.98
CA PRO A 689 5.98 25.65 -10.60
C PRO A 689 5.57 26.90 -9.82
N ASN A 690 4.37 27.43 -10.07
CA ASN A 690 3.87 28.64 -9.41
C ASN A 690 2.79 28.39 -8.35
N GLY A 691 2.40 27.13 -8.09
CA GLY A 691 1.44 26.78 -7.04
C GLY A 691 0.04 27.36 -7.28
N ARG A 692 -0.43 27.32 -8.52
CA ARG A 692 -1.74 27.85 -8.91
C ARG A 692 -2.39 26.99 -9.98
N TYR A 693 -3.71 27.08 -10.09
CA TYR A 693 -4.45 26.40 -11.14
C TYR A 693 -5.53 27.29 -11.76
N HIS A 694 -5.96 26.90 -12.94
CA HIS A 694 -7.05 27.51 -13.67
C HIS A 694 -8.01 26.42 -14.14
N PHE A 695 -9.29 26.77 -14.22
CA PHE A 695 -10.33 25.92 -14.76
C PHE A 695 -11.20 26.74 -15.70
N GLU A 696 -11.27 26.32 -16.96
CA GLU A 696 -12.12 26.94 -17.98
C GLU A 696 -13.30 26.00 -18.29
N PRO A 697 -14.54 26.36 -17.91
CA PRO A 697 -15.70 25.51 -18.13
C PRO A 697 -16.02 25.40 -19.62
N TYR A 698 -16.44 24.22 -20.07
CA TYR A 698 -17.02 24.13 -21.41
C TYR A 698 -18.40 24.80 -21.45
N VAL A 699 -18.71 25.47 -22.56
CA VAL A 699 -19.97 26.23 -22.75
C VAL A 699 -21.22 25.36 -22.53
N ASP A 700 -21.14 24.10 -22.93
CA ASP A 700 -22.20 23.08 -22.86
C ASP A 700 -21.89 21.98 -21.82
N ALA A 701 -21.07 22.29 -20.80
CA ALA A 701 -20.77 21.37 -19.72
C ALA A 701 -22.05 20.88 -19.01
N SER A 702 -22.15 19.56 -18.80
CA SER A 702 -23.28 18.94 -18.10
C SER A 702 -22.78 17.93 -17.07
N VAL A 703 -23.43 17.94 -15.91
CA VAL A 703 -23.15 17.00 -14.81
C VAL A 703 -23.81 15.65 -15.11
N TRP A 704 -23.10 14.56 -14.87
CA TRP A 704 -23.59 13.20 -15.07
C TRP A 704 -24.39 12.69 -13.86
N GLU A 705 -25.26 11.69 -14.06
CA GLU A 705 -26.23 11.25 -13.05
C GLU A 705 -25.63 10.55 -11.81
N GLY A 706 -24.39 10.05 -11.92
CA GLY A 706 -23.70 9.25 -10.90
C GLY A 706 -24.12 7.78 -10.89
N ASP A 707 -23.39 6.96 -10.13
CA ASP A 707 -23.73 5.54 -9.95
C ASP A 707 -24.94 5.39 -9.01
N SER A 708 -25.96 4.65 -9.48
CA SER A 708 -27.19 4.36 -8.74
C SER A 708 -27.45 2.85 -8.59
N ARG A 709 -26.46 2.00 -8.87
CA ARG A 709 -26.58 0.55 -8.75
C ARG A 709 -26.90 0.16 -7.30
N PRO A 710 -27.92 -0.70 -7.05
CA PRO A 710 -28.21 -1.19 -5.70
C PRO A 710 -27.14 -2.15 -5.18
N VAL A 711 -26.41 -2.82 -6.07
CA VAL A 711 -25.41 -3.82 -5.72
C VAL A 711 -24.17 -3.61 -6.59
N MET A 712 -23.02 -3.46 -5.95
CA MET A 712 -21.72 -3.60 -6.59
C MET A 712 -21.15 -4.97 -6.29
N THR A 713 -20.52 -5.59 -7.28
CA THR A 713 -19.84 -6.87 -7.21
C THR A 713 -18.40 -6.74 -7.68
N GLY A 714 -17.51 -7.56 -7.14
CA GLY A 714 -16.13 -7.70 -7.60
C GLY A 714 -15.72 -9.17 -7.63
N SER A 715 -14.81 -9.53 -8.53
CA SER A 715 -14.22 -10.87 -8.54
C SER A 715 -13.09 -10.98 -7.52
N ASP A 716 -13.17 -11.98 -6.66
CA ASP A 716 -12.15 -12.37 -5.69
C ASP A 716 -11.78 -13.84 -5.98
N ASN A 717 -10.56 -14.07 -6.48
CA ASN A 717 -10.05 -15.40 -6.82
C ASN A 717 -10.97 -16.23 -7.74
N GLY A 718 -11.56 -15.59 -8.75
CA GLY A 718 -12.46 -16.26 -9.69
C GLY A 718 -13.92 -16.31 -9.21
N VAL A 719 -14.22 -15.80 -8.02
CA VAL A 719 -15.55 -15.84 -7.41
C VAL A 719 -16.14 -14.45 -7.38
N LEU A 720 -17.33 -14.29 -7.94
CA LEU A 720 -18.04 -13.01 -7.91
C LEU A 720 -18.66 -12.79 -6.53
N LYS A 721 -18.22 -11.75 -5.81
CA LYS A 721 -18.72 -11.39 -4.49
C LYS A 721 -19.40 -10.04 -4.52
N ILE A 722 -20.41 -9.87 -3.66
CA ILE A 722 -21.04 -8.58 -3.39
C ILE A 722 -20.05 -7.70 -2.62
N ALA A 723 -19.65 -6.61 -3.26
CA ALA A 723 -18.75 -5.61 -2.71
C ALA A 723 -19.47 -4.63 -1.82
N ALA A 724 -20.60 -4.11 -2.30
CA ALA A 724 -21.41 -3.15 -1.58
C ALA A 724 -22.87 -3.22 -1.99
N VAL A 725 -23.75 -2.81 -1.07
CA VAL A 725 -25.20 -2.85 -1.21
C VAL A 725 -25.77 -1.50 -0.79
N TRP A 726 -26.65 -0.93 -1.60
CA TRP A 726 -27.32 0.35 -1.36
C TRP A 726 -28.83 0.18 -1.35
N GLY A 727 -29.48 1.04 -0.57
CA GLY A 727 -30.93 1.15 -0.55
C GLY A 727 -31.61 0.06 0.26
N LYS A 728 -32.83 0.37 0.71
CA LYS A 728 -33.57 -0.46 1.70
C LYS A 728 -33.96 -1.83 1.18
N GLU A 729 -34.30 -1.96 -0.10
CA GLU A 729 -34.77 -3.25 -0.65
C GLU A 729 -33.63 -4.24 -0.87
N ALA A 730 -32.50 -3.80 -1.42
CA ALA A 730 -31.33 -4.67 -1.57
C ALA A 730 -30.73 -5.04 -0.20
N SER A 731 -30.62 -4.07 0.72
CA SER A 731 -30.06 -4.29 2.06
C SER A 731 -30.87 -5.25 2.95
N LYS A 732 -32.16 -5.47 2.67
CA LYS A 732 -32.98 -6.49 3.37
C LYS A 732 -32.68 -7.92 2.92
N ARG A 733 -32.11 -8.09 1.73
CA ARG A 733 -32.02 -9.37 1.03
C ARG A 733 -30.60 -9.80 0.75
N LEU A 734 -29.66 -8.87 0.81
CA LEU A 734 -28.27 -9.04 0.41
C LEU A 734 -27.38 -8.32 1.42
N ALA A 735 -26.18 -8.84 1.61
CA ALA A 735 -25.14 -8.18 2.37
C ALA A 735 -23.79 -8.26 1.64
N PRO A 736 -22.85 -7.37 1.95
CA PRO A 736 -21.47 -7.47 1.48
C PRO A 736 -20.85 -8.83 1.80
N ARG A 737 -19.85 -9.23 1.01
CA ARG A 737 -19.12 -10.50 1.07
C ARG A 737 -19.91 -11.76 0.67
N TRP A 738 -21.22 -11.64 0.43
CA TRP A 738 -22.00 -12.75 -0.11
C TRP A 738 -21.53 -13.09 -1.53
N THR A 739 -21.57 -14.37 -1.88
CA THR A 739 -21.10 -14.86 -3.17
C THR A 739 -22.27 -14.97 -4.14
N VAL A 740 -22.11 -14.49 -5.37
CA VAL A 740 -23.04 -14.78 -6.47
C VAL A 740 -22.63 -16.12 -7.08
N ILE A 741 -23.52 -17.12 -7.01
CA ILE A 741 -23.20 -18.51 -7.42
C ILE A 741 -23.89 -18.94 -8.71
N ALA A 742 -25.04 -18.37 -9.07
CA ALA A 742 -25.76 -18.74 -10.29
C ALA A 742 -26.67 -17.61 -10.82
N LEU A 743 -26.96 -17.66 -12.12
CA LEU A 743 -27.92 -16.82 -12.82
C LEU A 743 -28.97 -17.72 -13.49
N ASP A 744 -30.25 -17.55 -13.16
CA ASP A 744 -31.36 -18.45 -13.58
C ASP A 744 -31.05 -19.94 -13.33
N GLY A 745 -30.47 -20.25 -12.17
CA GLY A 745 -30.07 -21.61 -11.79
C GLY A 745 -28.84 -22.15 -12.53
N LYS A 746 -28.25 -21.40 -13.47
CA LYS A 746 -27.00 -21.78 -14.14
C LYS A 746 -25.80 -21.30 -13.32
N PRO A 747 -24.91 -22.19 -12.84
CA PRO A 747 -23.74 -21.79 -12.08
C PRO A 747 -22.87 -20.78 -12.83
N LEU A 748 -22.31 -19.82 -12.10
CA LEU A 748 -21.30 -18.92 -12.63
C LEU A 748 -19.97 -19.65 -12.76
N GLU A 749 -19.34 -19.54 -13.93
CA GLU A 749 -17.97 -19.96 -14.16
C GLU A 749 -16.99 -19.04 -13.43
N SER A 750 -15.70 -19.41 -13.42
CA SER A 750 -14.65 -18.57 -12.83
C SER A 750 -14.64 -17.18 -13.49
N MET A 751 -14.80 -16.14 -12.68
CA MET A 751 -14.90 -14.74 -13.12
C MET A 751 -13.55 -14.04 -13.11
N ALA A 752 -13.19 -13.36 -14.19
CA ALA A 752 -11.98 -12.53 -14.24
C ALA A 752 -12.12 -11.28 -13.35
N LEU A 753 -11.00 -10.66 -12.96
CA LEU A 753 -10.98 -9.43 -12.13
C LEU A 753 -11.72 -8.25 -12.77
N ASP A 754 -11.76 -8.21 -14.10
CA ASP A 754 -12.44 -7.21 -14.93
C ASP A 754 -13.86 -7.62 -15.34
N SER A 755 -14.44 -8.63 -14.67
CA SER A 755 -15.81 -9.05 -14.94
C SER A 755 -16.79 -7.88 -14.73
N PRO A 756 -17.80 -7.75 -15.61
CA PRO A 756 -18.81 -6.70 -15.48
C PRO A 756 -19.57 -6.84 -14.16
N ASN A 757 -20.15 -5.73 -13.70
CA ASN A 757 -20.98 -5.75 -12.50
C ASN A 757 -22.24 -6.61 -12.73
N ILE A 758 -22.80 -7.14 -11.64
CA ILE A 758 -23.96 -8.06 -11.71
C ILE A 758 -25.18 -7.50 -12.46
N ASP A 759 -25.41 -6.18 -12.42
CA ASP A 759 -26.54 -5.56 -13.12
C ASP A 759 -26.38 -5.60 -14.65
N GLU A 760 -25.15 -5.41 -15.16
CA GLU A 760 -24.83 -5.56 -16.57
C GLU A 760 -25.04 -7.00 -17.02
N MET A 761 -24.52 -7.97 -16.25
CA MET A 761 -24.71 -9.40 -16.53
C MET A 761 -26.20 -9.79 -16.58
N ILE A 762 -27.01 -9.23 -15.67
CA ILE A 762 -28.46 -9.45 -15.64
C ILE A 762 -29.11 -8.92 -16.91
N ARG A 763 -28.78 -7.69 -17.32
CA ARG A 763 -29.37 -7.06 -18.51
C ARG A 763 -28.97 -7.78 -19.79
N GLU A 764 -27.69 -8.10 -19.95
CA GLU A 764 -27.16 -8.76 -21.15
C GLU A 764 -27.74 -10.15 -21.36
N ARG A 765 -27.92 -10.91 -20.27
CA ARG A 765 -28.36 -12.31 -20.33
C ARG A 765 -29.87 -12.48 -20.10
N GLY A 766 -30.60 -11.40 -19.83
CA GLY A 766 -32.03 -11.43 -19.55
C GLY A 766 -32.38 -12.22 -18.28
N VAL A 767 -31.52 -12.16 -17.26
CA VAL A 767 -31.62 -12.95 -16.03
C VAL A 767 -32.83 -12.54 -15.21
N LYS A 768 -33.56 -13.52 -14.66
CA LYS A 768 -34.74 -13.31 -13.80
C LYS A 768 -34.46 -13.57 -12.33
N THR A 769 -33.61 -14.54 -12.03
CA THR A 769 -33.20 -14.87 -10.67
C THR A 769 -31.67 -14.97 -10.54
N VAL A 770 -31.17 -14.53 -9.40
CA VAL A 770 -29.77 -14.61 -9.01
C VAL A 770 -29.69 -15.44 -7.75
N THR A 771 -28.91 -16.51 -7.77
CA THR A 771 -28.65 -17.31 -6.58
C THR A 771 -27.40 -16.76 -5.90
N VAL A 772 -27.54 -16.40 -4.64
CA VAL A 772 -26.45 -15.92 -3.78
C VAL A 772 -26.24 -16.87 -2.61
N ARG A 773 -25.02 -16.91 -2.09
CA ARG A 773 -24.65 -17.67 -0.89
C ARG A 773 -24.11 -16.72 0.15
N ASP A 774 -24.67 -16.77 1.36
CA ASP A 774 -24.16 -15.98 2.48
C ASP A 774 -22.85 -16.54 3.03
N THR A 775 -22.27 -15.83 3.99
CA THR A 775 -21.02 -16.20 4.66
C THR A 775 -21.13 -17.46 5.51
N GLU A 776 -22.34 -17.90 5.86
CA GLU A 776 -22.61 -19.14 6.60
C GLU A 776 -22.86 -20.34 5.66
N GLY A 777 -22.82 -20.10 4.34
CA GLY A 777 -22.99 -21.12 3.32
C GLY A 777 -24.43 -21.37 2.89
N LYS A 778 -25.40 -20.60 3.39
CA LYS A 778 -26.80 -20.74 3.03
C LYS A 778 -27.11 -20.01 1.73
N GLU A 779 -27.87 -20.66 0.87
CA GLU A 779 -28.21 -20.17 -0.47
C GLU A 779 -29.59 -19.51 -0.49
N TYR A 780 -29.69 -18.42 -1.25
CA TYR A 780 -30.91 -17.66 -1.45
C TYR A 780 -31.09 -17.40 -2.93
N GLU A 781 -32.30 -17.65 -3.44
CA GLU A 781 -32.68 -17.20 -4.77
C GLU A 781 -33.35 -15.82 -4.65
N VAL A 782 -32.77 -14.84 -5.33
CA VAL A 782 -33.18 -13.43 -5.26
C VAL A 782 -33.61 -12.97 -6.65
N LYS A 783 -34.73 -12.25 -6.74
CA LYS A 783 -35.20 -11.69 -8.01
C LYS A 783 -34.18 -10.69 -8.57
N ALA A 784 -33.94 -10.74 -9.88
CA ALA A 784 -33.00 -9.86 -10.58
C ALA A 784 -33.31 -8.35 -10.36
N GLU A 785 -34.58 -7.98 -10.18
CA GLU A 785 -35.03 -6.61 -9.86
C GLU A 785 -34.32 -6.01 -8.64
N VAL A 786 -33.87 -6.82 -7.68
CA VAL A 786 -33.16 -6.36 -6.47
C VAL A 786 -31.76 -5.80 -6.80
N PHE A 787 -31.16 -6.25 -7.90
CA PHE A 787 -29.81 -5.86 -8.33
C PHE A 787 -29.84 -4.72 -9.36
N LEU A 788 -31.02 -4.37 -9.89
CA LEU A 788 -31.18 -3.37 -10.92
C LEU A 788 -31.60 -2.02 -10.32
N PRO A 789 -31.05 -0.88 -10.80
CA PRO A 789 -31.54 0.43 -10.42
C PRO A 789 -33.05 0.53 -10.66
N SER A 790 -33.78 1.14 -9.72
CA SER A 790 -35.19 1.46 -9.91
C SER A 790 -35.31 2.34 -11.16
N MET A 791 -36.20 1.99 -12.10
CA MET A 791 -36.50 2.88 -13.23
C MET A 791 -37.04 4.19 -12.66
N ARG A 792 -36.26 5.27 -12.82
CA ARG A 792 -36.66 6.63 -12.47
C ARG A 792 -37.48 7.26 -13.57
#